data_AF-A0AAD8XXW8-F1
#
_entry.id   AF-A0AAD8XXW8-F1
#
_cell.length_a   1.000
_cell.length_b   1.000
_cell.length_c   1.000
_cell.angle_alpha   90.00
_cell.angle_beta   90.00
_cell.angle_gamma   90.00
#
_symmetry.space_group_name_H-M   'P 1'
#
loop_
_entity.id
_entity.type
_entity.pdbx_description
1 polymer ?
#
loop_
_entity_poly.entity_id
_entity_poly.type
_entity_poly.pdbx_seq_one_letter_code
_entity_poly.pdbx_strand_id
1 'polypeptide(L)'
;MTPADMITLWKRMKAIFPGTVLEKEDDPEKFFKSEDGHRITLNETKEYETRLKARLTALSKSHPELYEKLREAQLPPPLAAKKNVSDMLYDVVTQLKKSDLLPAVAFQLDTYGAFSMFKTLLSRLESEQVAEFPDYRKDLIKLARDKAQMRKVAAGQASRVNAAEAEEDAKSGFTDETLTQDDTTKPHDKYVLSPAGKRLGYNEVEDIIADMKKAGESVDIGHALIRGLRRGIAIYTNEVGFSCYRRQVQMLAQKGRLAVVFSDEALAYGVNMPFRSCVFCGDMGDDLTALIAQQMQGRAGRRGMDVQGNVIYLGMEWSYIENLMLGQITNVTGKEPRYPTIALTQAIAAANDPDDTRNFVHDANKPEFALALRKMHRTQNCFPTVTEDALEWMAGPSLEDFCKGEEKTDYLDQSMKVIQGLGFVDEDSRLDMDHNVASMVCEMNDYLPEALHLSAILEQLYMRFCYNKTKVFKESDSTQNELLSVLLHVVDRVPAEENEESLQELLRVVPTEGKNVNEDALGMWLETEDLLTKQHDTINSLDIDDSEKAKMTLDPAPATTAGNVGPPLDKGVYEMIITKQKGFREDQSLERRNDLKRRIFKLGHICQVAHNNLQQPHGKFDALEVHFRRLFNNIKYSVADMMNQLTDQNDLTEV
;
A
#
# COMPACT_ATOMS: atom_id res chain seq x y z
N MET A 1 -4.53 -6.33 -38.80
CA MET A 1 -3.23 -5.65 -38.94
C MET A 1 -3.48 -4.33 -39.64
N THR A 2 -2.92 -3.22 -39.16
CA THR A 2 -2.96 -1.94 -39.87
C THR A 2 -2.04 -2.00 -41.11
N PRO A 3 -2.19 -1.09 -42.09
CA PRO A 3 -1.25 -0.98 -43.21
C PRO A 3 0.21 -0.82 -42.77
N ALA A 4 0.45 -0.09 -41.67
CA ALA A 4 1.78 0.05 -41.08
C ALA A 4 2.33 -1.29 -40.55
N ASP A 5 1.49 -2.08 -39.89
CA ASP A 5 1.85 -3.42 -39.39
C ASP A 5 2.20 -4.34 -40.56
N MET A 6 1.43 -4.31 -41.65
CA MET A 6 1.66 -5.13 -42.84
C MET A 6 3.00 -4.80 -43.52
N ILE A 7 3.33 -3.51 -43.66
CA ILE A 7 4.62 -3.07 -44.21
C ILE A 7 5.77 -3.46 -43.29
N THR A 8 5.60 -3.31 -41.99
CA THR A 8 6.61 -3.67 -40.99
C THR A 8 6.86 -5.17 -40.99
N LEU A 9 5.78 -5.97 -41.06
CA LEU A 9 5.84 -7.42 -41.20
C LEU A 9 6.56 -7.83 -42.48
N TRP A 10 6.24 -7.23 -43.62
CA TRP A 10 6.95 -7.50 -44.88
C TRP A 10 8.45 -7.20 -44.77
N LYS A 11 8.84 -6.04 -44.23
CA LYS A 11 10.26 -5.67 -44.06
C LYS A 11 11.02 -6.69 -43.20
N ARG A 12 10.38 -7.16 -42.11
CA ARG A 12 10.94 -8.20 -41.22
C ARG A 12 11.02 -9.56 -41.90
N MET A 13 9.98 -9.96 -42.64
CA MET A 13 9.98 -11.18 -43.46
C MET A 13 11.12 -11.16 -44.48
N LYS A 14 11.31 -10.04 -45.20
CA LYS A 14 12.39 -9.86 -46.18
C LYS A 14 13.79 -9.92 -45.56
N ALA A 15 13.95 -9.49 -44.30
CA ALA A 15 15.23 -9.52 -43.61
C ALA A 15 15.59 -10.93 -43.07
N ILE A 16 14.58 -11.71 -42.66
CA ILE A 16 14.78 -13.00 -41.98
C ILE A 16 14.74 -14.18 -42.96
N PHE A 17 13.87 -14.14 -43.97
CA PHE A 17 13.69 -15.23 -44.91
C PHE A 17 14.56 -15.04 -46.16
N PRO A 18 15.22 -16.11 -46.66
CA PRO A 18 15.89 -16.07 -47.95
C PRO A 18 14.91 -15.68 -49.07
N GLY A 19 15.37 -14.86 -50.03
CA GLY A 19 14.52 -14.38 -51.13
C GLY A 19 13.97 -15.48 -52.06
N THR A 20 14.46 -16.72 -51.96
CA THR A 20 13.94 -17.90 -52.65
C THR A 20 12.68 -18.49 -52.01
N VAL A 21 12.42 -18.17 -50.74
CA VAL A 21 11.28 -18.66 -49.96
C VAL A 21 10.07 -17.71 -50.05
N LEU A 22 10.34 -16.42 -50.26
CA LEU A 22 9.31 -15.39 -50.39
C LEU A 22 8.76 -15.34 -51.82
N GLU A 23 7.43 -15.27 -51.95
CA GLU A 23 6.79 -15.16 -53.25
C GLU A 23 6.80 -13.70 -53.74
N LYS A 24 6.71 -13.51 -55.06
CA LYS A 24 6.73 -12.15 -55.64
C LYS A 24 5.59 -11.28 -55.12
N GLU A 25 4.41 -11.85 -54.92
CA GLU A 25 3.23 -11.15 -54.42
C GLU A 25 3.24 -10.95 -52.89
N ASP A 26 4.25 -11.45 -52.17
CA ASP A 26 4.44 -11.11 -50.76
C ASP A 26 4.96 -9.67 -50.61
N ASP A 27 5.61 -9.15 -51.66
CA ASP A 27 6.11 -7.78 -51.77
C ASP A 27 4.94 -6.80 -52.04
N PRO A 28 4.67 -5.84 -51.15
CA PRO A 28 3.55 -4.91 -51.31
C PRO A 28 3.71 -4.08 -52.59
N GLU A 29 4.93 -3.74 -53.01
CA GLU A 29 5.17 -3.00 -54.27
C GLU A 29 4.75 -3.80 -55.51
N LYS A 30 4.73 -5.13 -55.42
CA LYS A 30 4.31 -6.02 -56.51
C LYS A 30 2.85 -6.41 -56.38
N PHE A 31 2.34 -6.58 -55.16
CA PHE A 31 0.95 -6.92 -54.89
C PHE A 31 0.01 -5.77 -55.31
N PHE A 32 0.34 -4.53 -54.95
CA PHE A 32 -0.46 -3.35 -55.28
C PHE A 32 -0.12 -2.73 -56.64
N LYS A 33 0.72 -3.40 -57.44
CA LYS A 33 1.19 -2.84 -58.72
C LYS A 33 0.02 -2.66 -59.68
N SER A 34 -0.26 -1.41 -60.02
CA SER A 34 -1.30 -0.96 -60.95
C SER A 34 -0.78 0.24 -61.75
N GLU A 35 -1.52 0.65 -62.78
CA GLU A 35 -1.15 1.78 -63.64
C GLU A 35 -0.98 3.09 -62.83
N ASP A 36 -0.10 3.99 -63.30
CA ASP A 36 0.28 5.22 -62.58
C ASP A 36 -0.95 6.02 -62.12
N GLY A 37 -1.09 6.21 -60.80
CA GLY A 37 -2.17 7.00 -60.18
C GLY A 37 -3.25 6.20 -59.44
N HIS A 38 -3.16 4.87 -59.38
CA HIS A 38 -4.08 4.06 -58.57
C HIS A 38 -3.96 4.37 -57.07
N ARG A 39 -5.11 4.51 -56.41
CA ARG A 39 -5.18 4.68 -54.96
C ARG A 39 -5.53 3.35 -54.31
N ILE A 40 -4.65 2.86 -53.44
CA ILE A 40 -4.87 1.64 -52.66
C ILE A 40 -6.13 1.82 -51.80
N THR A 41 -7.10 0.94 -51.99
CA THR A 41 -8.37 0.92 -51.27
C THR A 41 -8.30 0.06 -50.00
N LEU A 42 -9.24 0.29 -49.09
CA LEU A 42 -9.35 -0.50 -47.85
C LEU A 42 -9.55 -2.01 -48.14
N ASN A 43 -10.30 -2.36 -49.19
CA ASN A 43 -10.53 -3.76 -49.55
C ASN A 43 -9.25 -4.44 -50.02
N GLU A 44 -8.47 -3.78 -50.88
CA GLU A 44 -7.16 -4.29 -51.33
C GLU A 44 -6.19 -4.47 -50.15
N THR A 45 -6.23 -3.58 -49.14
CA THR A 45 -5.43 -3.78 -47.92
C THR A 45 -5.85 -5.00 -47.11
N LYS A 46 -7.16 -5.34 -47.08
CA LYS A 46 -7.66 -6.57 -46.43
C LYS A 46 -7.30 -7.84 -47.20
N GLU A 47 -7.30 -7.77 -48.52
CA GLU A 47 -6.84 -8.87 -49.37
C GLU A 47 -5.35 -9.17 -49.13
N TYR A 48 -4.53 -8.12 -49.08
CA TYR A 48 -3.11 -8.25 -48.75
C TYR A 48 -2.91 -8.79 -47.32
N GLU A 49 -3.70 -8.34 -46.34
CA GLU A 49 -3.67 -8.88 -44.97
C GLU A 49 -3.95 -10.39 -44.96
N THR A 50 -4.99 -10.81 -45.69
CA THR A 50 -5.41 -12.22 -45.79
C THR A 50 -4.31 -13.06 -46.41
N ARG A 51 -3.67 -12.55 -47.46
CA ARG A 51 -2.52 -13.18 -48.10
C ARG A 51 -1.35 -13.33 -47.12
N LEU A 52 -0.93 -12.26 -46.44
CA LEU A 52 0.17 -12.31 -45.48
C LEU A 52 -0.09 -13.34 -44.36
N LYS A 53 -1.32 -13.43 -43.85
CA LYS A 53 -1.71 -14.45 -42.86
C LYS A 53 -1.59 -15.88 -43.39
N ALA A 54 -2.04 -16.12 -44.63
CA ALA A 54 -1.89 -17.42 -45.28
C ALA A 54 -0.40 -17.77 -45.48
N ARG A 55 0.42 -16.79 -45.87
CA ARG A 55 1.88 -16.95 -46.02
C ARG A 55 2.55 -17.28 -44.69
N LEU A 56 2.24 -16.56 -43.62
CA LEU A 56 2.76 -16.85 -42.28
C LEU A 56 2.45 -18.28 -41.84
N THR A 57 1.24 -18.78 -42.13
CA THR A 57 0.83 -20.16 -41.83
C THR A 57 1.63 -21.20 -42.64
N ALA A 58 1.99 -20.89 -43.88
CA ALA A 58 2.83 -21.74 -44.70
C ALA A 58 4.31 -21.71 -44.24
N LEU A 59 4.80 -20.53 -43.86
CA LEU A 59 6.17 -20.33 -43.37
C LEU A 59 6.40 -20.99 -42.00
N SER A 60 5.42 -20.98 -41.11
CA SER A 60 5.52 -21.65 -39.81
C SER A 60 5.68 -23.17 -39.94
N LYS A 61 5.06 -23.77 -40.97
CA LYS A 61 5.19 -25.21 -41.25
C LYS A 61 6.46 -25.57 -41.99
N SER A 62 6.90 -24.71 -42.92
CA SER A 62 8.05 -25.01 -43.80
C SER A 62 9.40 -24.63 -43.20
N HIS A 63 9.46 -23.56 -42.39
CA HIS A 63 10.69 -23.01 -41.82
C HIS A 63 10.43 -22.58 -40.36
N PRO A 64 10.17 -23.53 -39.45
CA PRO A 64 9.76 -23.22 -38.07
C PRO A 64 10.79 -22.35 -37.33
N GLU A 65 12.09 -22.56 -37.52
CA GLU A 65 13.14 -21.77 -36.86
C GLU A 65 13.19 -20.30 -37.35
N LEU A 66 12.99 -20.05 -38.65
CA LEU A 66 12.96 -18.69 -39.20
C LEU A 66 11.65 -17.98 -38.86
N TYR A 67 10.56 -18.74 -38.83
CA TYR A 67 9.28 -18.24 -38.35
C TYR A 67 9.35 -17.85 -36.88
N GLU A 68 10.04 -18.63 -36.04
CA GLU A 68 10.23 -18.30 -34.64
C GLU A 68 11.06 -17.02 -34.46
N LYS A 69 12.13 -16.83 -35.25
CA LYS A 69 12.87 -15.56 -35.30
C LYS A 69 12.00 -14.38 -35.75
N LEU A 70 11.09 -14.59 -36.71
CA LEU A 70 10.13 -13.56 -37.12
C LEU A 70 9.12 -13.25 -36.01
N ARG A 71 8.66 -14.27 -35.30
CA ARG A 71 7.74 -14.15 -34.16
C ARG A 71 8.40 -13.33 -33.05
N GLU A 72 9.62 -13.67 -32.66
CA GLU A 72 10.43 -12.92 -31.69
C GLU A 72 10.67 -11.49 -32.15
N ALA A 73 11.03 -11.29 -33.43
CA ALA A 73 11.23 -9.96 -33.99
C ALA A 73 9.93 -9.15 -34.06
N GLN A 74 8.76 -9.79 -34.02
CA GLN A 74 7.44 -9.15 -33.99
C GLN A 74 6.90 -8.87 -32.59
N LEU A 75 7.53 -9.41 -31.55
CA LEU A 75 7.17 -9.01 -30.19
C LEU A 75 7.38 -7.49 -30.05
N PRO A 76 6.49 -6.79 -29.33
CA PRO A 76 6.73 -5.40 -28.98
C PRO A 76 8.09 -5.31 -28.27
N PRO A 77 8.85 -4.22 -28.47
CA PRO A 77 10.09 -4.01 -27.74
C PRO A 77 9.81 -4.13 -26.23
N PRO A 78 10.73 -4.72 -25.46
CA PRO A 78 10.52 -4.86 -24.03
C PRO A 78 10.27 -3.47 -23.43
N LEU A 79 9.28 -3.40 -22.55
CA LEU A 79 9.02 -2.19 -21.78
C LEU A 79 10.09 -2.15 -20.69
N ALA A 80 11.12 -1.32 -20.91
CA ALA A 80 12.25 -1.22 -20.00
C ALA A 80 12.28 0.15 -19.33
N ALA A 81 12.50 0.15 -18.02
CA ALA A 81 12.72 1.34 -17.22
C ALA A 81 13.80 1.06 -16.16
N LYS A 82 14.51 2.11 -15.72
CA LYS A 82 15.50 2.02 -14.66
C LYS A 82 14.81 1.90 -13.31
N LYS A 83 15.14 0.87 -12.53
CA LYS A 83 14.61 0.71 -11.16
C LYS A 83 14.99 1.85 -10.21
N ASN A 84 16.19 2.41 -10.35
CA ASN A 84 16.66 3.52 -9.53
C ASN A 84 17.06 4.70 -10.42
N VAL A 85 16.42 5.84 -10.18
CA VAL A 85 16.65 7.11 -10.88
C VAL A 85 16.96 8.27 -9.92
N SER A 86 17.19 7.97 -8.63
CA SER A 86 17.42 8.95 -7.58
C SER A 86 18.59 9.89 -7.89
N ASP A 87 19.65 9.39 -8.53
CA ASP A 87 20.82 10.19 -8.90
C ASP A 87 20.52 11.21 -10.02
N MET A 88 19.61 10.88 -10.92
CA MET A 88 19.23 11.78 -12.03
C MET A 88 18.28 12.90 -11.57
N LEU A 89 17.64 12.70 -10.42
CA LEU A 89 16.58 13.59 -9.96
C LEU A 89 17.08 14.99 -9.60
N TYR A 90 18.29 15.09 -9.03
CA TYR A 90 18.86 16.37 -8.63
C TYR A 90 19.00 17.32 -9.82
N ASP A 91 19.52 16.81 -10.94
CA ASP A 91 19.72 17.59 -12.16
C ASP A 91 18.38 18.02 -12.77
N VAL A 92 17.39 17.13 -12.78
CA VAL A 92 16.05 17.43 -13.29
C VAL A 92 15.37 18.48 -12.43
N VAL A 93 15.38 18.35 -11.11
CA VAL A 93 14.79 19.35 -10.19
C VAL A 93 15.48 20.71 -10.36
N THR A 94 16.79 20.73 -10.54
CA THR A 94 17.56 21.94 -10.81
C THR A 94 17.17 22.58 -12.14
N GLN A 95 16.98 21.77 -13.19
CA GLN A 95 16.51 22.25 -14.50
C GLN A 95 15.08 22.79 -14.44
N LEU A 96 14.18 22.12 -13.70
CA LEU A 96 12.81 22.59 -13.46
C LEU A 96 12.83 23.93 -12.73
N LYS A 97 13.67 24.10 -11.70
CA LYS A 97 13.84 25.38 -10.98
C LYS A 97 14.34 26.49 -11.91
N LYS A 98 15.36 26.22 -12.73
CA LYS A 98 15.92 27.19 -13.69
C LYS A 98 14.90 27.61 -14.77
N SER A 99 14.01 26.70 -15.14
CA SER A 99 13.00 26.91 -16.19
C SER A 99 11.65 27.40 -15.64
N ASP A 100 11.57 27.73 -14.34
CA ASP A 100 10.33 28.12 -13.64
C ASP A 100 9.21 27.05 -13.71
N LEU A 101 9.55 25.77 -13.86
CA LEU A 101 8.57 24.68 -14.03
C LEU A 101 8.10 24.05 -12.71
N LEU A 102 8.43 24.66 -11.57
CA LEU A 102 7.95 24.25 -10.25
C LEU A 102 6.61 24.95 -9.90
N PRO A 103 5.76 24.38 -9.04
CA PRO A 103 5.96 23.14 -8.27
C PRO A 103 5.76 21.86 -9.11
N ALA A 104 6.46 20.80 -8.73
CA ALA A 104 6.39 19.49 -9.38
C ALA A 104 5.97 18.39 -8.40
N VAL A 105 5.20 17.42 -8.90
CA VAL A 105 4.97 16.14 -8.22
C VAL A 105 5.87 15.08 -8.86
N ALA A 106 6.60 14.33 -8.05
CA ALA A 106 7.47 13.25 -8.47
C ALA A 106 6.87 11.93 -8.01
N PHE A 107 6.32 11.17 -8.95
CA PHE A 107 5.65 9.93 -8.66
C PHE A 107 6.60 8.74 -8.68
N GLN A 108 6.42 7.84 -7.72
CA GLN A 108 6.96 6.49 -7.67
C GLN A 108 5.99 5.66 -6.81
N LEU A 109 5.32 4.70 -7.45
CA LEU A 109 4.28 3.88 -6.81
C LEU A 109 4.85 2.99 -5.70
N ASP A 110 6.16 2.69 -5.77
CA ASP A 110 6.89 2.10 -4.66
C ASP A 110 7.14 3.13 -3.55
N THR A 111 6.54 2.92 -2.37
CA THR A 111 6.73 3.77 -1.19
C THR A 111 8.21 3.96 -0.84
N TYR A 112 9.01 2.90 -0.81
CA TYR A 112 10.43 3.00 -0.45
C TYR A 112 11.23 3.65 -1.57
N GLY A 113 10.85 3.43 -2.83
CA GLY A 113 11.38 4.16 -3.96
C GLY A 113 11.18 5.67 -3.78
N ALA A 114 9.97 6.10 -3.38
CA ALA A 114 9.67 7.50 -3.08
C ALA A 114 10.51 8.06 -1.92
N PHE A 115 10.63 7.34 -0.81
CA PHE A 115 11.50 7.75 0.32
C PHE A 115 12.98 7.81 -0.08
N SER A 116 13.46 6.82 -0.84
CA SER A 116 14.85 6.77 -1.33
C SER A 116 15.17 8.01 -2.15
N MET A 117 14.31 8.38 -3.11
CA MET A 117 14.48 9.58 -3.91
C MET A 117 14.43 10.87 -3.07
N PHE A 118 13.50 10.96 -2.12
CA PHE A 118 13.44 12.07 -1.18
C PHE A 118 14.76 12.25 -0.42
N LYS A 119 15.29 11.15 0.14
CA LYS A 119 16.54 11.15 0.90
C LYS A 119 17.75 11.50 0.05
N THR A 120 17.83 10.97 -1.17
CA THR A 120 18.91 11.30 -2.11
C THR A 120 18.89 12.77 -2.50
N LEU A 121 17.71 13.33 -2.81
CA LEU A 121 17.57 14.75 -3.14
C LEU A 121 17.95 15.63 -1.96
N LEU A 122 17.47 15.31 -0.75
CA LEU A 122 17.82 16.03 0.47
C LEU A 122 19.34 15.98 0.74
N SER A 123 19.93 14.78 0.69
CA SER A 123 21.37 14.56 0.90
C SER A 123 22.20 15.37 -0.09
N ARG A 124 21.80 15.41 -1.36
CA ARG A 124 22.52 16.20 -2.40
C ARG A 124 22.44 17.70 -2.13
N LEU A 125 21.26 18.22 -1.80
CA LEU A 125 21.09 19.63 -1.44
C LEU A 125 21.93 20.02 -0.22
N GLU A 126 21.96 19.16 0.81
CA GLU A 126 22.75 19.40 2.02
C GLU A 126 24.25 19.30 1.76
N SER A 127 24.70 18.27 1.03
CA SER A 127 26.11 18.07 0.67
C SER A 127 26.67 19.23 -0.13
N GLU A 128 25.95 19.69 -1.14
CA GLU A 128 26.39 20.84 -1.94
C GLU A 128 26.39 22.14 -1.14
N GLN A 129 25.41 22.32 -0.23
CA GLN A 129 25.41 23.46 0.68
C GLN A 129 26.65 23.48 1.56
N VAL A 130 27.01 22.33 2.15
CA VAL A 130 28.19 22.23 3.02
C VAL A 130 29.48 22.43 2.22
N ALA A 131 29.54 21.94 0.99
CA ALA A 131 30.69 22.13 0.11
C ALA A 131 30.90 23.61 -0.28
N GLU A 132 29.81 24.35 -0.57
CA GLU A 132 29.89 25.76 -0.98
C GLU A 132 29.94 26.73 0.22
N PHE A 133 29.26 26.41 1.32
CA PHE A 133 29.16 27.24 2.53
C PHE A 133 29.48 26.45 3.83
N PRO A 134 30.74 26.00 4.04
CA PRO A 134 31.09 25.11 5.16
C PRO A 134 30.82 25.68 6.55
N ASP A 135 31.01 26.98 6.75
CA ASP A 135 30.89 27.63 8.06
C ASP A 135 29.53 28.29 8.30
N TYR A 136 28.59 28.19 7.35
CA TYR A 136 27.30 28.90 7.42
C TYR A 136 26.50 28.60 8.70
N ARG A 137 26.39 27.33 9.11
CA ARG A 137 25.68 26.98 10.35
C ARG A 137 26.43 27.48 11.59
N LYS A 138 27.77 27.45 11.59
CA LYS A 138 28.58 28.01 12.69
C LYS A 138 28.39 29.52 12.79
N ASP A 139 28.34 30.21 11.66
CA ASP A 139 28.10 31.65 11.58
C ASP A 139 26.70 32.01 12.09
N LEU A 140 25.68 31.23 11.76
CA LEU A 140 24.33 31.39 12.31
C LEU A 140 24.30 31.20 13.83
N ILE A 141 24.97 30.15 14.34
CA ILE A 141 25.07 29.91 15.79
C ILE A 141 25.80 31.05 16.49
N LYS A 142 26.90 31.54 15.91
CA LYS A 142 27.65 32.68 16.44
C LYS A 142 26.79 33.94 16.46
N LEU A 143 26.10 34.26 15.35
CA LEU A 143 25.20 35.40 15.26
C LEU A 143 24.06 35.32 16.28
N ALA A 144 23.47 34.14 16.48
CA ALA A 144 22.43 33.91 17.48
C ALA A 144 22.97 34.11 18.91
N ARG A 145 24.19 33.65 19.21
CA ARG A 145 24.86 33.88 20.50
C ARG A 145 25.13 35.36 20.73
N ASP A 146 25.65 36.06 19.72
CA ASP A 146 25.99 37.49 19.79
C ASP A 146 24.71 38.33 20.03
N LYS A 147 23.63 38.04 19.30
CA LYS A 147 22.31 38.66 19.53
C LYS A 147 21.74 38.34 20.91
N ALA A 148 21.84 37.11 21.38
CA ALA A 148 21.39 36.73 22.71
C ALA A 148 22.20 37.46 23.81
N GLN A 149 23.50 37.66 23.60
CA GLN A 149 24.35 38.43 24.49
C GLN A 149 23.96 39.92 24.49
N MET A 150 23.75 40.52 23.32
CA MET A 150 23.25 41.89 23.18
C MET A 150 21.91 42.09 23.89
N ARG A 151 20.99 41.12 23.76
CA ARG A 151 19.70 41.12 24.48
C ARG A 151 19.87 41.03 26.00
N LYS A 152 20.80 40.22 26.51
CA LYS A 152 21.10 40.14 27.96
C LYS A 152 21.70 41.43 28.51
N VAL A 153 22.53 42.11 27.72
CA VAL A 153 23.09 43.43 28.06
C VAL A 153 21.99 44.48 28.07
N ALA A 154 21.11 44.50 27.06
CA ALA A 154 19.96 45.40 26.98
C ALA A 154 18.92 45.17 28.09
N ALA A 155 18.72 43.91 28.50
CA ALA A 155 17.84 43.53 29.62
C ALA A 155 18.45 43.79 31.01
N GLY A 156 19.63 44.42 31.11
CA GLY A 156 20.25 44.82 32.37
C GLY A 156 20.84 43.68 33.21
N GLN A 157 21.02 42.48 32.63
CA GLN A 157 21.48 41.28 33.35
C GLN A 157 22.98 40.98 33.18
N ALA A 158 23.74 41.81 32.45
CA ALA A 158 25.19 41.67 32.30
C ALA A 158 25.93 42.89 32.88
N SER A 159 26.99 42.63 33.63
CA SER A 159 27.77 43.60 34.38
C SER A 159 28.37 44.70 33.50
N ARG A 160 28.11 45.95 33.91
CA ARG A 160 28.78 47.22 33.56
C ARG A 160 30.10 47.06 32.80
N VAL A 161 30.14 47.46 31.53
CA VAL A 161 30.79 48.68 31.01
C VAL A 161 30.09 49.02 29.68
N ASN A 162 29.63 50.25 29.51
CA ASN A 162 28.93 50.82 28.33
C ASN A 162 27.42 50.53 28.19
N ALA A 163 26.63 50.99 29.18
CA ALA A 163 25.16 51.03 29.10
C ALA A 163 24.62 52.25 28.34
N ALA A 164 25.44 53.27 28.04
CA ALA A 164 24.96 54.54 27.50
C ALA A 164 24.81 54.54 25.96
N GLU A 165 25.65 53.82 25.22
CA GLU A 165 25.56 53.74 23.74
C GLU A 165 24.53 52.70 23.27
N ALA A 166 24.29 51.63 24.06
CA ALA A 166 23.34 50.57 23.70
C ALA A 166 21.85 50.98 23.89
N GLU A 167 21.59 51.97 24.74
CA GLU A 167 20.22 52.43 25.04
C GLU A 167 19.70 53.43 23.99
N GLU A 168 20.60 54.10 23.27
CA GLU A 168 20.26 55.09 22.24
C GLU A 168 19.87 54.40 20.91
N ASP A 169 20.55 53.31 20.54
CA ASP A 169 20.21 52.49 19.37
C ASP A 169 18.91 51.69 19.55
N ALA A 170 18.60 51.25 20.77
CA ALA A 170 17.38 50.49 21.09
C ALA A 170 16.08 51.32 20.97
N LYS A 171 16.17 52.66 21.00
CA LYS A 171 15.00 53.56 20.86
C LYS A 171 14.64 53.89 19.41
N SER A 172 15.51 53.58 18.45
CA SER A 172 15.29 53.90 17.03
C SER A 172 14.74 52.74 16.19
N GLY A 173 14.77 51.51 16.73
CA GLY A 173 14.27 50.31 16.06
C GLY A 173 12.94 49.84 16.65
N PHE A 174 11.90 49.80 15.81
CA PHE A 174 10.61 49.18 16.12
C PHE A 174 10.84 47.69 16.46
N THR A 175 10.95 47.34 17.74
CA THR A 175 11.09 45.93 18.16
C THR A 175 9.71 45.30 18.27
N ASP A 176 9.30 44.63 17.19
CA ASP A 176 8.19 43.69 17.23
C ASP A 176 8.59 42.52 18.16
N GLU A 177 7.93 42.42 19.31
CA GLU A 177 8.19 41.39 20.35
C GLU A 177 7.89 39.96 19.87
N THR A 178 7.39 39.78 18.64
CA THR A 178 7.10 38.48 18.03
C THR A 178 8.32 37.77 17.40
N LEU A 179 9.51 38.41 17.38
CA LEU A 179 10.77 37.82 16.89
C LEU A 179 11.52 37.04 18.00
N THR A 180 10.83 36.07 18.59
CA THR A 180 11.38 35.12 19.57
C THR A 180 12.18 34.00 18.88
N GLN A 181 13.43 33.83 19.33
CA GLN A 181 14.43 32.82 18.93
C GLN A 181 15.08 32.99 17.53
N ASP A 182 16.42 33.11 17.50
CA ASP A 182 17.19 33.13 16.26
C ASP A 182 17.35 31.70 15.72
N ASP A 183 16.90 31.48 14.48
CA ASP A 183 16.91 30.17 13.82
C ASP A 183 18.31 29.77 13.35
N THR A 184 19.00 28.98 14.17
CA THR A 184 20.35 28.48 13.88
C THR A 184 20.39 27.32 12.89
N THR A 185 19.23 26.78 12.52
CA THR A 185 19.11 25.59 11.66
C THR A 185 18.59 25.94 10.26
N LYS A 186 18.45 27.24 9.97
CA LYS A 186 17.92 27.74 8.69
C LYS A 186 18.80 27.27 7.52
N PRO A 187 18.25 26.60 6.49
CA PRO A 187 19.02 26.26 5.29
C PRO A 187 19.47 27.52 4.54
N HIS A 188 20.57 27.41 3.79
CA HIS A 188 21.03 28.52 2.95
C HIS A 188 20.05 28.76 1.80
N ASP A 189 19.74 30.04 1.54
CA ASP A 189 18.70 30.47 0.60
C ASP A 189 18.87 29.91 -0.83
N LYS A 190 20.10 29.60 -1.26
CA LYS A 190 20.40 28.97 -2.56
C LYS A 190 19.84 27.55 -2.69
N TYR A 191 19.86 26.79 -1.60
CA TYR A 191 19.47 25.38 -1.53
C TYR A 191 18.03 25.16 -1.04
N VAL A 192 17.27 26.25 -0.92
CA VAL A 192 15.81 26.19 -0.76
C VAL A 192 15.17 26.28 -2.14
N LEU A 193 14.37 25.27 -2.50
CA LEU A 193 13.67 25.20 -3.78
C LEU A 193 12.44 26.10 -3.81
N SER A 194 11.83 26.37 -2.65
CA SER A 194 10.69 27.27 -2.53
C SER A 194 11.08 28.74 -2.83
N PRO A 195 10.19 29.51 -3.48
CA PRO A 195 10.39 30.94 -3.71
C PRO A 195 10.63 31.71 -2.40
N ALA A 196 11.44 32.77 -2.44
CA ALA A 196 11.89 33.50 -1.24
C ALA A 196 10.74 33.94 -0.30
N GLY A 197 9.63 34.46 -0.84
CA GLY A 197 8.46 34.88 -0.04
C GLY A 197 7.55 33.74 0.44
N LYS A 198 7.87 32.49 0.13
CA LYS A 198 7.06 31.30 0.45
C LYS A 198 7.82 30.27 1.29
N ARG A 199 9.01 30.60 1.78
CA ARG A 199 9.83 29.73 2.63
C ARG A 199 9.24 29.65 4.04
N LEU A 200 9.43 28.52 4.70
CA LEU A 200 8.94 28.31 6.07
C LEU A 200 9.79 29.10 7.08
N GLY A 201 9.12 29.82 7.97
CA GLY A 201 9.75 30.44 9.14
C GLY A 201 9.97 29.45 10.28
N TYR A 202 10.79 29.84 11.27
CA TYR A 202 11.11 29.01 12.43
C TYR A 202 9.86 28.67 13.28
N ASN A 203 9.06 29.67 13.63
CA ASN A 203 7.84 29.48 14.43
C ASN A 203 6.85 28.54 13.74
N GLU A 204 6.70 28.65 12.40
CA GLU A 204 5.81 27.77 11.64
C GLU A 204 6.30 26.31 11.65
N VAL A 205 7.62 26.09 11.68
CA VAL A 205 8.21 24.75 11.80
C VAL A 205 7.99 24.18 13.19
N GLU A 206 8.18 24.98 14.25
CA GLU A 206 7.90 24.57 15.63
C GLU A 206 6.42 24.22 15.81
N ASP A 207 5.50 25.00 15.22
CA ASP A 207 4.06 24.70 15.24
C ASP A 207 3.74 23.37 14.55
N ILE A 208 4.37 23.10 13.39
CA ILE A 208 4.23 21.82 12.68
C ILE A 208 4.73 20.65 13.54
N ILE A 209 5.92 20.80 14.15
CA ILE A 209 6.51 19.79 15.04
C ILE A 209 5.59 19.55 16.25
N ALA A 210 5.06 20.60 16.86
CA ALA A 210 4.16 20.51 18.00
C ALA A 210 2.85 19.78 17.63
N ASP A 211 2.29 20.07 16.47
CA ASP A 211 1.08 19.40 15.99
C ASP A 211 1.31 17.92 15.62
N MET A 212 2.47 17.59 15.03
CA MET A 212 2.89 16.21 14.81
C MET A 212 3.04 15.47 16.14
N LYS A 213 3.70 16.09 17.13
CA LYS A 213 3.88 15.50 18.46
C LYS A 213 2.55 15.24 19.17
N LYS A 214 1.56 16.14 19.06
CA LYS A 214 0.19 15.92 19.59
C LYS A 214 -0.51 14.72 18.96
N ALA A 215 -0.22 14.43 17.69
CA ALA A 215 -0.77 13.28 16.97
C ALA A 215 -0.02 11.96 17.24
N GLY A 216 1.04 11.98 18.07
CA GLY A 216 1.89 10.81 18.33
C GLY A 216 3.03 10.62 17.32
N GLU A 217 3.25 11.59 16.42
CA GLU A 217 4.34 11.61 15.45
C GLU A 217 5.52 12.41 16.05
N SER A 218 6.41 11.71 16.75
CA SER A 218 7.54 12.37 17.43
C SER A 218 8.69 12.64 16.45
N VAL A 219 8.75 13.87 15.93
CA VAL A 219 9.86 14.38 15.12
C VAL A 219 10.52 15.57 15.81
N ASP A 220 11.78 15.82 15.48
CA ASP A 220 12.49 17.03 15.88
C ASP A 220 12.82 17.92 14.67
N ILE A 221 13.41 19.09 14.94
CA ILE A 221 13.80 20.05 13.88
C ILE A 221 14.90 19.50 12.96
N GLY A 222 15.71 18.57 13.47
CA GLY A 222 16.75 17.87 12.76
C GLY A 222 16.21 16.74 11.89
N HIS A 223 14.96 16.32 12.03
CA HIS A 223 14.41 15.17 11.32
C HIS A 223 14.32 15.42 9.80
N ALA A 224 14.63 14.41 8.98
CA ALA A 224 14.73 14.54 7.52
C ALA A 224 13.46 15.14 6.88
N LEU A 225 12.28 14.73 7.36
CA LEU A 225 10.99 15.28 6.92
C LEU A 225 10.90 16.80 7.14
N ILE A 226 11.34 17.30 8.29
CA ILE A 226 11.31 18.72 8.64
C ILE A 226 12.39 19.48 7.85
N ARG A 227 13.61 18.93 7.76
CA ARG A 227 14.69 19.51 6.93
C ARG A 227 14.27 19.61 5.46
N GLY A 228 13.52 18.63 4.99
CA GLY A 228 12.91 18.60 3.66
C GLY A 228 11.87 19.71 3.48
N LEU A 229 10.89 19.82 4.38
CA LEU A 229 9.85 20.87 4.32
C LEU A 229 10.47 22.27 4.23
N ARG A 230 11.53 22.54 5.00
CA ARG A 230 12.23 23.83 5.00
C ARG A 230 12.97 24.14 3.71
N ARG A 231 13.34 23.10 2.95
CA ARG A 231 13.94 23.21 1.60
C ARG A 231 12.90 23.20 0.48
N GLY A 232 11.62 23.03 0.81
CA GLY A 232 10.54 22.95 -0.17
C GLY A 232 10.35 21.58 -0.79
N ILE A 233 10.88 20.52 -0.17
CA ILE A 233 10.66 19.14 -0.58
C ILE A 233 9.78 18.43 0.44
N ALA A 234 8.88 17.56 -0.01
CA ALA A 234 8.02 16.79 0.89
C ALA A 234 7.76 15.39 0.33
N ILE A 235 7.31 14.48 1.18
CA ILE A 235 6.77 13.19 0.78
C ILE A 235 5.29 13.12 1.13
N TYR A 236 4.50 12.52 0.25
CA TYR A 236 3.07 12.30 0.42
C TYR A 236 2.74 10.88 -0.02
N THR A 237 2.70 9.96 0.93
CA THR A 237 2.37 8.55 0.70
C THR A 237 1.16 8.16 1.55
N ASN A 238 0.46 7.07 1.22
CA ASN A 238 -0.72 6.64 1.99
C ASN A 238 -0.41 5.94 3.32
N GLU A 239 0.81 6.07 3.83
CA GLU A 239 1.27 5.40 5.04
C GLU A 239 0.55 5.86 6.32
N VAL A 240 0.22 4.86 7.16
CA VAL A 240 -0.54 5.02 8.41
C VAL A 240 0.20 5.87 9.46
N GLY A 241 1.54 5.95 9.37
CA GLY A 241 2.40 6.59 10.38
C GLY A 241 2.49 8.12 10.35
N PHE A 242 1.96 8.81 9.33
CA PHE A 242 2.21 10.23 9.09
C PHE A 242 0.95 11.04 8.75
N SER A 243 -0.18 10.71 9.38
CA SER A 243 -1.47 11.38 9.13
C SER A 243 -1.42 12.90 9.33
N CYS A 244 -0.75 13.38 10.38
CA CYS A 244 -0.61 14.80 10.67
C CYS A 244 0.36 15.46 9.68
N TYR A 245 1.52 14.85 9.45
CA TYR A 245 2.47 15.32 8.44
C TYR A 245 1.84 15.44 7.05
N ARG A 246 1.08 14.45 6.57
CA ARG A 246 0.38 14.52 5.27
C ARG A 246 -0.55 15.71 5.17
N ARG A 247 -1.31 15.99 6.23
CA ARG A 247 -2.19 17.17 6.31
C ARG A 247 -1.36 18.46 6.23
N GLN A 248 -0.22 18.54 6.92
CA GLN A 248 0.67 19.69 6.84
C GLN A 248 1.25 19.86 5.44
N VAL A 249 1.71 18.79 4.80
CA VAL A 249 2.19 18.78 3.40
C VAL A 249 1.11 19.30 2.47
N GLN A 250 -0.12 18.82 2.60
CA GLN A 250 -1.25 19.28 1.79
C GLN A 250 -1.51 20.78 1.94
N MET A 251 -1.53 21.28 3.18
CA MET A 251 -1.71 22.71 3.47
C MET A 251 -0.57 23.56 2.88
N LEU A 252 0.68 23.09 2.97
CA LEU A 252 1.85 23.79 2.46
C LEU A 252 1.90 23.79 0.93
N ALA A 253 1.54 22.69 0.28
CA ALA A 253 1.45 22.58 -1.17
C ALA A 253 0.35 23.51 -1.73
N GLN A 254 -0.83 23.56 -1.11
CA GLN A 254 -1.91 24.46 -1.51
C GLN A 254 -1.53 25.95 -1.39
N LYS A 255 -0.73 26.31 -0.38
CA LYS A 255 -0.15 27.66 -0.25
C LYS A 255 1.00 27.91 -1.25
N GLY A 256 1.39 26.91 -2.03
CA GLY A 256 2.49 26.96 -2.99
C GLY A 256 3.86 27.12 -2.32
N ARG A 257 4.01 26.64 -1.09
CA ARG A 257 5.25 26.70 -0.30
C ARG A 257 6.14 25.48 -0.52
N LEU A 258 5.63 24.43 -1.15
CA LEU A 258 6.40 23.26 -1.56
C LEU A 258 6.72 23.35 -3.05
N ALA A 259 7.94 22.95 -3.39
CA ALA A 259 8.47 22.96 -4.75
C ALA A 259 8.43 21.56 -5.36
N VAL A 260 8.83 20.52 -4.62
CA VAL A 260 8.81 19.14 -5.09
C VAL A 260 8.11 18.27 -4.05
N VAL A 261 7.10 17.51 -4.47
CA VAL A 261 6.41 16.55 -3.60
C VAL A 261 6.56 15.16 -4.19
N PHE A 262 7.17 14.25 -3.44
CA PHE A 262 7.24 12.83 -3.79
C PHE A 262 5.95 12.14 -3.41
N SER A 263 5.42 11.27 -4.27
CA SER A 263 4.19 10.56 -3.98
C SER A 263 4.13 9.17 -4.61
N ASP A 264 3.38 8.29 -3.96
CA ASP A 264 2.87 7.04 -4.51
C ASP A 264 1.58 7.29 -5.30
N GLU A 265 0.72 6.28 -5.41
CA GLU A 265 -0.59 6.39 -6.05
C GLU A 265 -1.52 7.43 -5.36
N ALA A 266 -1.26 7.80 -4.10
CA ALA A 266 -2.17 8.62 -3.30
C ALA A 266 -2.51 9.98 -3.93
N LEU A 267 -1.55 10.61 -4.63
CA LEU A 267 -1.80 11.89 -5.31
C LEU A 267 -2.33 11.77 -6.73
N ALA A 268 -2.42 10.56 -7.28
CA ALA A 268 -3.17 10.36 -8.50
C ALA A 268 -4.66 10.68 -8.26
N TYR A 269 -5.19 10.39 -7.07
CA TYR A 269 -6.63 10.49 -6.77
C TYR A 269 -6.98 11.57 -5.72
N GLY A 270 -8.09 12.28 -5.95
CA GLY A 270 -8.89 12.92 -4.89
C GLY A 270 -8.34 14.15 -4.14
N VAL A 271 -7.06 14.51 -4.23
CA VAL A 271 -6.52 15.66 -3.45
C VAL A 271 -6.30 16.88 -4.33
N ASN A 272 -6.89 18.03 -3.96
CA ASN A 272 -6.66 19.29 -4.65
C ASN A 272 -5.31 19.90 -4.25
N MET A 273 -4.23 19.48 -4.92
CA MET A 273 -2.91 20.10 -4.84
C MET A 273 -2.44 20.57 -6.23
N PRO A 274 -2.11 21.87 -6.41
CA PRO A 274 -1.82 22.43 -7.72
C PRO A 274 -0.34 22.22 -8.12
N PHE A 275 -0.08 21.35 -9.10
CA PHE A 275 1.27 21.13 -9.65
C PHE A 275 1.41 21.67 -11.09
N ARG A 276 2.55 22.29 -11.39
CA ARG A 276 2.88 22.78 -12.75
C ARG A 276 3.49 21.66 -13.61
N SER A 277 4.22 20.75 -12.97
CA SER A 277 4.89 19.63 -13.62
C SER A 277 4.64 18.31 -12.90
N CYS A 278 4.66 17.22 -13.66
CA CYS A 278 4.58 15.86 -13.17
C CYS A 278 5.81 15.09 -13.65
N VAL A 279 6.48 14.38 -12.75
CA VAL A 279 7.68 13.56 -13.03
C VAL A 279 7.35 12.11 -12.74
N PHE A 280 7.52 11.24 -13.72
CA PHE A 280 7.45 9.79 -13.59
C PHE A 280 8.85 9.25 -13.33
N CYS A 281 9.09 8.70 -12.14
CA CYS A 281 10.42 8.31 -11.70
C CYS A 281 10.71 6.81 -11.86
N GLY A 282 11.32 6.42 -12.97
CA GLY A 282 11.86 5.08 -13.17
C GLY A 282 10.79 4.01 -13.31
N ASP A 283 11.19 2.77 -13.08
CA ASP A 283 10.28 1.63 -13.08
C ASP A 283 9.36 1.69 -11.85
N MET A 284 8.07 1.43 -12.04
CA MET A 284 7.03 1.44 -11.01
C MET A 284 6.26 0.11 -11.00
N GLY A 285 6.75 -0.92 -11.71
CA GLY A 285 6.13 -2.24 -11.77
C GLY A 285 4.80 -2.26 -12.54
N ASP A 286 4.05 -3.34 -12.36
CA ASP A 286 2.78 -3.60 -13.05
C ASP A 286 1.63 -2.69 -12.58
N ASP A 287 1.81 -2.00 -11.46
CA ASP A 287 0.84 -1.05 -10.91
C ASP A 287 0.70 0.21 -11.79
N LEU A 288 1.73 0.55 -12.59
CA LEU A 288 1.70 1.69 -13.51
C LEU A 288 0.97 1.33 -14.81
N THR A 289 -0.35 1.26 -14.72
CA THR A 289 -1.22 1.10 -15.89
C THR A 289 -1.36 2.40 -16.68
N ALA A 290 -1.80 2.33 -17.94
CA ALA A 290 -2.08 3.51 -18.77
C ALA A 290 -3.13 4.44 -18.12
N LEU A 291 -4.12 3.89 -17.43
CA LEU A 291 -5.10 4.67 -16.67
C LEU A 291 -4.43 5.45 -15.52
N ILE A 292 -3.61 4.78 -14.73
CA ILE A 292 -2.88 5.39 -13.61
C ILE A 292 -1.96 6.50 -14.13
N ALA A 293 -1.22 6.24 -15.21
CA ALA A 293 -0.38 7.24 -15.86
C ALA A 293 -1.19 8.47 -16.33
N GLN A 294 -2.38 8.27 -16.89
CA GLN A 294 -3.27 9.36 -17.27
C GLN A 294 -3.80 10.17 -16.06
N GLN A 295 -4.10 9.52 -14.94
CA GLN A 295 -4.51 10.21 -13.70
C GLN A 295 -3.35 11.04 -13.13
N MET A 296 -2.15 10.46 -13.10
CA MET A 296 -0.93 11.11 -12.60
C MET A 296 -0.55 12.31 -13.48
N GLN A 297 -0.48 12.15 -14.81
CA GLN A 297 -0.14 13.25 -15.71
C GLN A 297 -1.21 14.36 -15.68
N GLY A 298 -2.47 14.01 -15.40
CA GLY A 298 -3.56 14.96 -15.20
C GLY A 298 -3.36 15.93 -14.03
N ARG A 299 -2.38 15.66 -13.15
CA ARG A 299 -1.96 16.58 -12.09
C ARG A 299 -1.04 17.69 -12.57
N ALA A 300 -0.47 17.57 -13.77
CA ALA A 300 0.34 18.63 -14.36
C ALA A 300 -0.53 19.72 -14.99
N GLY A 301 -0.25 20.96 -14.62
CA GLY A 301 -0.91 22.15 -15.16
C GLY A 301 -2.02 22.65 -14.25
N ARG A 302 -1.85 23.87 -13.75
CA ARG A 302 -2.77 24.49 -12.80
C ARG A 302 -3.80 25.33 -13.54
N ARG A 303 -5.07 24.99 -13.39
CA ARG A 303 -6.19 25.69 -14.02
C ARG A 303 -6.16 27.19 -13.69
N GLY A 304 -6.14 28.03 -14.71
CA GLY A 304 -6.11 29.49 -14.59
C GLY A 304 -4.76 30.11 -14.22
N MET A 305 -3.72 29.30 -14.04
CA MET A 305 -2.35 29.77 -13.76
C MET A 305 -1.35 29.37 -14.85
N ASP A 306 -1.45 28.15 -15.37
CA ASP A 306 -0.54 27.62 -16.38
C ASP A 306 -1.23 27.50 -17.75
N VAL A 307 -0.50 27.83 -18.82
CA VAL A 307 -0.94 27.63 -20.22
C VAL A 307 -0.85 26.16 -20.63
N GLN A 308 0.14 25.44 -20.11
CA GLN A 308 0.39 24.03 -20.38
C GLN A 308 0.92 23.31 -19.13
N GLY A 309 0.55 22.05 -18.96
CA GLY A 309 1.15 21.14 -17.99
C GLY A 309 2.39 20.46 -18.57
N ASN A 310 3.40 20.20 -17.74
CA ASN A 310 4.65 19.56 -18.18
C ASN A 310 4.73 18.15 -17.60
N VAL A 311 5.01 17.17 -18.44
CA VAL A 311 5.16 15.77 -18.05
C VAL A 311 6.57 15.33 -18.39
N ILE A 312 7.29 14.77 -17.40
CA ILE A 312 8.67 14.36 -17.51
C ILE A 312 8.76 12.87 -17.17
N TYR A 313 9.35 12.07 -18.06
CA TYR A 313 9.63 10.65 -17.82
C TYR A 313 11.12 10.47 -17.54
N LEU A 314 11.46 9.94 -16.37
CA LEU A 314 12.83 9.78 -15.90
C LEU A 314 13.24 8.32 -15.96
N GLY A 315 14.27 8.00 -16.75
CA GLY A 315 14.83 6.65 -16.81
C GLY A 315 13.93 5.60 -17.46
N MET A 316 12.92 6.00 -18.23
CA MET A 316 12.06 5.11 -19.02
C MET A 316 12.48 5.13 -20.49
N GLU A 317 12.49 3.96 -21.14
CA GLU A 317 12.70 3.85 -22.59
C GLU A 317 11.47 4.35 -23.37
N TRP A 318 11.67 4.74 -24.63
CA TRP A 318 10.60 5.28 -25.47
C TRP A 318 9.42 4.31 -25.63
N SER A 319 9.67 3.00 -25.77
CA SER A 319 8.62 1.98 -25.86
C SER A 319 7.72 1.94 -24.64
N TYR A 320 8.30 2.09 -23.45
CA TYR A 320 7.56 2.16 -22.19
C TYR A 320 6.67 3.41 -22.17
N ILE A 321 7.25 4.56 -22.51
CA ILE A 321 6.54 5.84 -22.54
C ILE A 321 5.39 5.81 -23.55
N GLU A 322 5.64 5.29 -24.75
CA GLU A 322 4.63 5.14 -25.81
C GLU A 322 3.46 4.26 -25.35
N ASN A 323 3.75 3.14 -24.68
CA ASN A 323 2.73 2.27 -24.11
C ASN A 323 1.87 2.98 -23.05
N LEU A 324 2.47 3.80 -22.19
CA LEU A 324 1.72 4.58 -21.20
C LEU A 324 0.83 5.66 -21.83
N MET A 325 1.33 6.35 -22.87
CA MET A 325 0.60 7.44 -23.52
C MET A 325 -0.52 6.95 -24.43
N LEU A 326 -0.27 5.88 -25.19
CA LEU A 326 -1.20 5.35 -26.20
C LEU A 326 -1.99 4.14 -25.72
N GLY A 327 -1.70 3.64 -24.52
CA GLY A 327 -2.38 2.50 -23.93
C GLY A 327 -3.88 2.73 -23.85
N GLN A 328 -4.65 1.69 -24.15
CA GLN A 328 -6.11 1.75 -24.01
C GLN A 328 -6.46 1.89 -22.53
N ILE A 329 -7.32 2.85 -22.22
CA ILE A 329 -7.90 2.97 -20.89
C ILE A 329 -8.69 1.69 -20.63
N THR A 330 -8.51 1.11 -19.45
CA THR A 330 -9.25 -0.07 -19.02
C THR A 330 -10.74 0.20 -19.11
N ASN A 331 -11.48 -0.76 -19.67
CA ASN A 331 -12.93 -0.70 -19.68
C ASN A 331 -13.43 -0.65 -18.23
N VAL A 332 -14.53 0.06 -17.99
CA VAL A 332 -15.23 -0.03 -16.71
C VAL A 332 -15.73 -1.46 -16.57
N THR A 333 -15.10 -2.22 -15.68
CA THR A 333 -15.54 -3.57 -15.31
C THR A 333 -16.32 -3.49 -14.01
N GLY A 334 -17.36 -4.31 -13.88
CA GLY A 334 -17.95 -4.55 -12.57
C GLY A 334 -16.93 -5.17 -11.63
N LYS A 335 -16.89 -4.74 -10.37
CA LYS A 335 -16.31 -5.54 -9.29
C LYS A 335 -17.43 -6.43 -8.77
N GLU A 336 -17.13 -7.69 -8.50
CA GLU A 336 -18.03 -8.61 -7.80
C GLU A 336 -18.18 -8.15 -6.34
N PRO A 337 -19.32 -7.56 -5.92
CA PRO A 337 -19.48 -7.12 -4.53
C PRO A 337 -19.90 -8.26 -3.61
N ARG A 338 -20.34 -9.40 -4.18
CA ARG A 338 -20.88 -10.52 -3.44
C ARG A 338 -19.77 -11.41 -2.90
N TYR A 339 -19.98 -11.90 -1.69
CA TYR A 339 -19.07 -12.81 -1.01
C TYR A 339 -19.86 -13.96 -0.34
N PRO A 340 -19.28 -15.17 -0.25
CA PRO A 340 -19.98 -16.38 0.20
C PRO A 340 -20.73 -16.26 1.53
N THR A 341 -20.31 -15.38 2.44
CA THR A 341 -20.91 -15.20 3.77
C THR A 341 -21.82 -13.97 3.88
N ILE A 342 -22.25 -13.35 2.77
CA ILE A 342 -23.08 -12.14 2.80
C ILE A 342 -24.39 -12.29 3.59
N ALA A 343 -24.99 -13.49 3.59
CA ALA A 343 -26.18 -13.80 4.39
C ALA A 343 -25.94 -13.72 5.91
N LEU A 344 -24.68 -13.82 6.38
CA LEU A 344 -24.34 -13.74 7.80
C LEU A 344 -24.72 -12.39 8.40
N THR A 345 -24.69 -11.31 7.61
CA THR A 345 -25.07 -9.98 8.07
C THR A 345 -26.54 -9.91 8.50
N GLN A 346 -27.42 -10.64 7.80
CA GLN A 346 -28.83 -10.73 8.18
C GLN A 346 -29.01 -11.52 9.47
N ALA A 347 -28.32 -12.65 9.62
CA ALA A 347 -28.37 -13.45 10.85
C ALA A 347 -27.89 -12.64 12.07
N ILE A 348 -26.83 -11.84 11.93
CA ILE A 348 -26.35 -10.95 13.00
C ILE A 348 -27.35 -9.83 13.29
N ALA A 349 -27.94 -9.23 12.26
CA ALA A 349 -28.96 -8.19 12.44
C ALA A 349 -30.19 -8.73 13.19
N ALA A 350 -30.68 -9.91 12.79
CA ALA A 350 -31.80 -10.61 13.43
C ALA A 350 -31.46 -11.01 14.88
N ALA A 351 -30.24 -11.51 15.14
CA ALA A 351 -29.79 -11.85 16.49
C ALA A 351 -29.75 -10.67 17.45
N ASN A 352 -29.63 -9.45 16.90
CA ASN A 352 -29.59 -8.21 17.64
C ASN A 352 -30.99 -7.59 17.83
N ASP A 353 -31.99 -7.92 17.00
CA ASP A 353 -33.32 -7.31 17.03
C ASP A 353 -34.17 -7.82 18.22
N PRO A 354 -34.48 -6.98 19.24
CA PRO A 354 -35.28 -7.42 20.38
C PRO A 354 -36.75 -7.73 20.05
N ASP A 355 -37.25 -7.27 18.91
CA ASP A 355 -38.61 -7.56 18.42
C ASP A 355 -38.66 -8.87 17.62
N ASP A 356 -37.51 -9.34 17.08
CA ASP A 356 -37.36 -10.67 16.50
C ASP A 356 -37.18 -11.73 17.60
N THR A 357 -38.29 -12.03 18.29
CA THR A 357 -38.30 -13.04 19.36
C THR A 357 -37.88 -14.45 18.91
N ARG A 358 -37.85 -14.73 17.60
CA ARG A 358 -37.42 -16.03 17.07
C ARG A 358 -35.90 -16.12 17.05
N ASN A 359 -35.21 -15.07 16.65
CA ASN A 359 -33.77 -15.08 16.36
C ASN A 359 -32.93 -14.30 17.37
N PHE A 360 -33.55 -13.48 18.23
CA PHE A 360 -32.86 -12.66 19.22
C PHE A 360 -32.07 -13.48 20.24
N VAL A 361 -30.74 -13.44 20.14
CA VAL A 361 -29.83 -14.21 21.00
C VAL A 361 -29.41 -13.35 22.20
N HIS A 362 -29.79 -13.77 23.40
CA HIS A 362 -29.32 -13.16 24.64
C HIS A 362 -29.21 -14.19 25.77
N ASP A 363 -28.26 -14.01 26.68
CA ASP A 363 -28.17 -14.83 27.88
C ASP A 363 -29.37 -14.53 28.79
N ALA A 364 -30.27 -15.51 28.92
CA ALA A 364 -31.45 -15.41 29.78
C ALA A 364 -31.08 -15.14 31.25
N ASN A 365 -29.87 -15.50 31.67
CA ASN A 365 -29.35 -15.26 33.01
C ASN A 365 -28.72 -13.87 33.19
N LYS A 366 -28.46 -13.14 32.10
CA LYS A 366 -27.89 -11.78 32.10
C LYS A 366 -28.73 -10.83 31.22
N PRO A 367 -29.91 -10.41 31.72
CA PRO A 367 -30.87 -9.61 30.93
C PRO A 367 -30.42 -8.17 30.67
N GLU A 368 -29.31 -7.71 31.25
CA GLU A 368 -28.83 -6.34 31.19
C GLU A 368 -28.57 -5.88 29.75
N PHE A 369 -27.99 -6.75 28.93
CA PHE A 369 -27.74 -6.49 27.52
C PHE A 369 -29.04 -6.36 26.72
N ALA A 370 -29.96 -7.31 26.89
CA ALA A 370 -31.26 -7.28 26.23
C ALA A 370 -32.10 -6.06 26.63
N LEU A 371 -32.04 -5.65 27.91
CA LEU A 371 -32.69 -4.44 28.40
C LEU A 371 -32.06 -3.17 27.81
N ALA A 372 -30.74 -3.13 27.65
CA ALA A 372 -30.02 -2.02 27.02
C ALA A 372 -30.43 -1.87 25.55
N LEU A 373 -30.45 -2.97 24.77
CA LEU A 373 -30.88 -2.96 23.37
C LEU A 373 -32.34 -2.50 23.23
N ARG A 374 -33.26 -3.03 24.05
CA ARG A 374 -34.67 -2.60 24.07
C ARG A 374 -34.84 -1.13 24.46
N LYS A 375 -33.92 -0.57 25.23
CA LYS A 375 -33.94 0.86 25.60
C LYS A 375 -33.41 1.71 24.45
N MET A 376 -32.32 1.30 23.82
CA MET A 376 -31.77 1.97 22.62
C MET A 376 -32.80 1.98 21.49
N HIS A 377 -33.44 0.84 21.21
CA HIS A 377 -34.50 0.72 20.20
C HIS A 377 -35.61 1.75 20.44
N ARG A 378 -36.15 1.81 21.67
CA ARG A 378 -37.23 2.74 22.03
C ARG A 378 -36.83 4.23 22.05
N THR A 379 -35.56 4.55 22.22
CA THR A 379 -35.12 5.93 22.49
C THR A 379 -34.39 6.59 21.34
N GLN A 380 -33.68 5.82 20.52
CA GLN A 380 -32.78 6.36 19.51
C GLN A 380 -33.18 6.00 18.07
N ASN A 381 -34.16 5.10 17.87
CA ASN A 381 -34.57 4.63 16.54
C ASN A 381 -33.39 4.17 15.66
N CYS A 382 -32.26 3.82 16.29
CA CYS A 382 -31.04 3.41 15.64
C CYS A 382 -30.89 1.92 15.88
N PHE A 383 -31.25 1.14 14.87
CA PHE A 383 -30.91 -0.26 14.82
C PHE A 383 -30.38 -0.57 13.42
N PRO A 384 -29.21 -1.20 13.29
CA PRO A 384 -28.79 -1.72 12.01
C PRO A 384 -29.73 -2.87 11.63
N THR A 385 -30.79 -2.55 10.90
CA THR A 385 -31.67 -3.54 10.30
C THR A 385 -31.25 -3.68 8.85
N VAL A 386 -30.68 -4.84 8.54
CA VAL A 386 -30.58 -5.29 7.14
C VAL A 386 -31.90 -5.99 6.85
N THR A 387 -32.74 -5.36 6.04
CA THR A 387 -34.02 -5.94 5.61
C THR A 387 -33.77 -7.06 4.59
N GLU A 388 -34.72 -7.99 4.47
CA GLU A 388 -34.69 -9.03 3.42
C GLU A 388 -34.52 -8.38 2.03
N ASP A 389 -35.33 -7.35 1.71
CA ASP A 389 -35.23 -6.59 0.46
C ASP A 389 -33.82 -6.01 0.21
N ALA A 390 -33.16 -5.50 1.25
CA ALA A 390 -31.81 -4.94 1.12
C ALA A 390 -30.78 -6.03 0.82
N LEU A 391 -30.92 -7.21 1.43
CA LEU A 391 -30.01 -8.32 1.22
C LEU A 391 -30.22 -8.96 -0.16
N GLU A 392 -31.47 -9.13 -0.60
CA GLU A 392 -31.80 -9.55 -1.97
C GLU A 392 -31.19 -8.60 -3.00
N TRP A 393 -31.24 -7.29 -2.74
CA TRP A 393 -30.59 -6.30 -3.59
C TRP A 393 -29.06 -6.43 -3.59
N MET A 394 -28.44 -6.66 -2.42
CA MET A 394 -27.00 -6.84 -2.30
C MET A 394 -26.50 -8.15 -2.94
N ALA A 395 -27.31 -9.21 -2.91
CA ALA A 395 -27.00 -10.51 -3.51
C ALA A 395 -27.46 -10.64 -4.98
N GLY A 396 -28.16 -9.63 -5.50
CA GLY A 396 -28.67 -9.61 -6.87
C GLY A 396 -27.58 -9.54 -7.96
N PRO A 397 -27.98 -9.33 -9.23
CA PRO A 397 -27.04 -9.28 -10.34
C PRO A 397 -25.98 -8.19 -10.17
N SER A 398 -24.70 -8.56 -10.30
CA SER A 398 -23.60 -7.61 -10.24
C SER A 398 -23.55 -6.73 -11.50
N LEU A 399 -22.76 -5.65 -11.48
CA LEU A 399 -22.52 -4.85 -12.69
C LEU A 399 -21.89 -5.70 -13.81
N GLU A 400 -21.08 -6.70 -13.44
CA GLU A 400 -20.48 -7.62 -14.41
C GLU A 400 -21.55 -8.53 -15.03
N ASP A 401 -22.43 -9.12 -14.22
CA ASP A 401 -23.55 -9.92 -14.69
C ASP A 401 -24.44 -9.09 -15.64
N PHE A 402 -24.78 -7.85 -15.24
CA PHE A 402 -25.55 -6.91 -16.06
C PHE A 402 -24.89 -6.63 -17.41
N CYS A 403 -23.57 -6.37 -17.42
CA CYS A 403 -22.81 -6.16 -18.65
C CYS A 403 -22.76 -7.40 -19.56
N LYS A 404 -22.84 -8.61 -18.98
CA LYS A 404 -22.92 -9.88 -19.73
C LYS A 404 -24.35 -10.27 -20.12
N GLY A 405 -25.37 -9.59 -19.59
CA GLY A 405 -26.78 -9.97 -19.75
C GLY A 405 -27.14 -11.23 -18.95
N GLU A 406 -26.40 -11.53 -17.89
CA GLU A 406 -26.67 -12.63 -16.96
C GLU A 406 -27.54 -12.13 -15.80
N GLU A 407 -28.55 -12.91 -15.42
CA GLU A 407 -29.31 -12.70 -14.19
C GLU A 407 -28.93 -13.81 -13.21
N LYS A 408 -28.36 -13.43 -12.05
CA LYS A 408 -28.08 -14.33 -10.92
C LYS A 408 -28.95 -13.90 -9.75
N THR A 409 -29.91 -14.74 -9.39
CA THR A 409 -30.86 -14.49 -8.28
C THR A 409 -30.70 -15.49 -7.13
N ASP A 410 -29.90 -16.53 -7.33
CA ASP A 410 -29.71 -17.64 -6.39
C ASP A 410 -28.53 -17.43 -5.42
N TYR A 411 -27.78 -16.33 -5.56
CA TYR A 411 -26.59 -16.09 -4.74
C TYR A 411 -26.90 -16.01 -3.24
N LEU A 412 -28.06 -15.46 -2.87
CA LEU A 412 -28.47 -15.40 -1.47
C LEU A 412 -28.69 -16.80 -0.90
N ASP A 413 -29.37 -17.69 -1.64
CA ASP A 413 -29.56 -19.08 -1.24
C ASP A 413 -28.22 -19.83 -1.14
N GLN A 414 -27.30 -19.59 -2.07
CA GLN A 414 -25.95 -20.14 -2.01
C GLN A 414 -25.20 -19.65 -0.75
N SER A 415 -25.28 -18.35 -0.44
CA SER A 415 -24.68 -17.79 0.76
C SER A 415 -25.29 -18.37 2.03
N MET A 416 -26.59 -18.65 2.02
CA MET A 416 -27.27 -19.28 3.14
C MET A 416 -26.77 -20.70 3.41
N LYS A 417 -26.61 -21.50 2.35
CA LYS A 417 -25.99 -22.83 2.42
C LYS A 417 -24.58 -22.78 2.98
N VAL A 418 -23.79 -21.76 2.61
CA VAL A 418 -22.44 -21.55 3.13
C VAL A 418 -22.47 -21.32 4.63
N ILE A 419 -23.25 -20.34 5.11
CA ILE A 419 -23.24 -20.01 6.55
C ILE A 419 -23.83 -21.12 7.41
N GLN A 420 -24.79 -21.91 6.88
CA GLN A 420 -25.30 -23.11 7.53
C GLN A 420 -24.26 -24.24 7.55
N GLY A 421 -23.64 -24.54 6.40
CA GLY A 421 -22.66 -25.62 6.30
C GLY A 421 -21.37 -25.36 7.07
N LEU A 422 -21.04 -24.10 7.31
CA LEU A 422 -19.92 -23.68 8.18
C LEU A 422 -20.30 -23.58 9.67
N GLY A 423 -21.58 -23.81 10.02
CA GLY A 423 -22.05 -23.78 11.41
C GLY A 423 -22.14 -22.38 12.02
N PHE A 424 -22.30 -21.32 11.21
CA PHE A 424 -22.59 -19.98 11.74
C PHE A 424 -24.03 -19.85 12.19
N VAL A 425 -24.95 -20.51 11.47
CA VAL A 425 -26.38 -20.52 11.76
C VAL A 425 -26.94 -21.94 11.73
N ASP A 426 -28.05 -22.16 12.43
CA ASP A 426 -28.78 -23.42 12.43
C ASP A 426 -29.71 -23.59 11.20
N GLU A 427 -30.44 -24.71 11.15
CA GLU A 427 -31.42 -25.00 10.09
C GLU A 427 -32.56 -23.96 10.03
N ASP A 428 -32.84 -23.28 11.15
CA ASP A 428 -33.85 -22.24 11.30
C ASP A 428 -33.31 -20.83 11.00
N SER A 429 -32.06 -20.70 10.54
CA SER A 429 -31.39 -19.42 10.27
C SER A 429 -31.03 -18.60 11.52
N ARG A 430 -31.05 -19.23 12.70
CA ARG A 430 -30.65 -18.59 13.96
C ARG A 430 -29.15 -18.68 14.11
N LEU A 431 -28.57 -17.64 14.69
CA LEU A 431 -27.14 -17.61 14.97
C LEU A 431 -26.77 -18.71 15.99
N ASP A 432 -25.92 -19.65 15.58
CA ASP A 432 -25.40 -20.75 16.41
C ASP A 432 -23.95 -20.49 16.85
N MET A 433 -23.18 -19.75 16.04
CA MET A 433 -21.85 -19.28 16.37
C MET A 433 -21.88 -18.12 17.39
N ASP A 434 -20.79 -17.95 18.13
CA ASP A 434 -20.58 -16.79 18.99
C ASP A 434 -20.73 -15.46 18.20
N HIS A 435 -21.56 -14.56 18.73
CA HIS A 435 -21.91 -13.29 18.06
C HIS A 435 -20.70 -12.42 17.73
N ASN A 436 -19.71 -12.36 18.62
CA ASN A 436 -18.50 -11.58 18.39
C ASN A 436 -17.66 -12.19 17.26
N VAL A 437 -17.65 -13.52 17.15
CA VAL A 437 -16.95 -14.24 16.08
C VAL A 437 -17.65 -14.02 14.75
N ALA A 438 -18.98 -14.14 14.70
CA ALA A 438 -19.74 -13.86 13.48
C ALA A 438 -19.55 -12.41 13.01
N SER A 439 -19.55 -11.45 13.95
CA SER A 439 -19.26 -10.04 13.66
C SER A 439 -17.83 -9.84 13.16
N MET A 440 -16.84 -10.50 13.77
CA MET A 440 -15.46 -10.50 13.30
C MET A 440 -15.34 -11.00 11.85
N VAL A 441 -16.02 -12.10 11.52
CA VAL A 441 -16.00 -12.65 10.15
C VAL A 441 -16.61 -11.65 9.15
N CYS A 442 -17.72 -11.00 9.49
CA CYS A 442 -18.34 -9.98 8.64
C CYS A 442 -17.44 -8.75 8.43
N GLU A 443 -16.70 -8.32 9.46
CA GLU A 443 -15.77 -7.18 9.33
C GLU A 443 -14.50 -7.55 8.55
N MET A 444 -14.21 -8.84 8.37
CA MET A 444 -13.05 -9.36 7.64
C MET A 444 -13.39 -9.86 6.22
N ASN A 445 -14.43 -9.33 5.55
CA ASN A 445 -14.84 -9.80 4.22
C ASN A 445 -13.74 -9.68 3.15
N ASP A 446 -12.88 -8.65 3.23
CA ASP A 446 -11.72 -8.50 2.33
C ASP A 446 -10.63 -9.57 2.56
N TYR A 447 -10.71 -10.30 3.68
CA TYR A 447 -9.82 -11.38 4.11
C TYR A 447 -10.63 -12.63 4.49
N LEU A 448 -11.64 -12.95 3.67
CA LEU A 448 -12.62 -14.00 3.98
C LEU A 448 -11.98 -15.38 4.28
N PRO A 449 -11.00 -15.89 3.49
CA PRO A 449 -10.33 -17.14 3.83
C PRO A 449 -9.71 -17.12 5.23
N GLU A 450 -8.99 -16.06 5.57
CA GLU A 450 -8.37 -15.88 6.88
C GLU A 450 -9.42 -15.77 7.98
N ALA A 451 -10.52 -15.06 7.74
CA ALA A 451 -11.61 -14.90 8.70
C ALA A 451 -12.25 -16.23 9.09
N LEU A 452 -12.57 -17.06 8.08
CA LEU A 452 -13.19 -18.37 8.26
C LEU A 452 -12.26 -19.33 9.01
N HIS A 453 -11.00 -19.42 8.59
CA HIS A 453 -10.03 -20.31 9.21
C HIS A 453 -9.59 -19.82 10.60
N LEU A 454 -9.53 -18.50 10.82
CA LEU A 454 -9.30 -17.94 12.14
C LEU A 454 -10.44 -18.30 13.09
N SER A 455 -11.69 -18.22 12.63
CA SER A 455 -12.86 -18.61 13.44
C SER A 455 -12.80 -20.08 13.86
N ALA A 456 -12.32 -20.97 12.99
CA ALA A 456 -12.18 -22.40 13.26
C ALA A 456 -11.12 -22.71 14.34
N ILE A 457 -10.07 -21.89 14.45
CA ILE A 457 -8.99 -22.09 15.43
C ILE A 457 -9.20 -21.32 16.75
N LEU A 458 -10.25 -20.49 16.88
CA LEU A 458 -10.47 -19.68 18.10
C LEU A 458 -10.59 -20.54 19.37
N GLU A 459 -11.20 -21.73 19.28
CA GLU A 459 -11.30 -22.65 20.41
C GLU A 459 -9.92 -23.11 20.89
N GLN A 460 -9.05 -23.48 19.94
CA GLN A 460 -7.67 -23.86 20.23
C GLN A 460 -6.93 -22.70 20.90
N LEU A 461 -7.02 -21.49 20.33
CA LEU A 461 -6.41 -20.29 20.88
C LEU A 461 -6.91 -20.03 22.31
N TYR A 462 -8.23 -20.13 22.54
CA TYR A 462 -8.83 -19.90 23.84
C TYR A 462 -8.35 -20.92 24.87
N MET A 463 -8.39 -22.21 24.54
CA MET A 463 -7.94 -23.27 25.42
C MET A 463 -6.45 -23.18 25.75
N ARG A 464 -5.62 -22.80 24.77
CA ARG A 464 -4.17 -22.70 24.94
C ARG A 464 -3.74 -21.46 25.72
N PHE A 465 -4.29 -20.30 25.36
CA PHE A 465 -3.81 -19.01 25.85
C PHE A 465 -4.63 -18.46 27.01
N CYS A 466 -5.91 -18.82 27.11
CA CYS A 466 -6.83 -18.23 28.09
C CYS A 466 -7.24 -19.19 29.22
N TYR A 467 -7.57 -20.44 28.89
CA TYR A 467 -8.16 -21.40 29.82
C TYR A 467 -7.17 -21.83 30.91
N ASN A 468 -7.55 -21.65 32.17
CA ASN A 468 -6.73 -21.95 33.36
C ASN A 468 -5.32 -21.29 33.36
N LYS A 469 -5.13 -20.19 32.64
CA LYS A 469 -3.86 -19.44 32.61
C LYS A 469 -3.88 -18.24 33.55
N THR A 470 -2.77 -18.02 34.25
CA THR A 470 -2.58 -16.85 35.11
C THR A 470 -2.41 -15.58 34.27
N LYS A 471 -2.73 -14.42 34.83
CA LYS A 471 -2.52 -13.12 34.16
C LYS A 471 -1.07 -12.94 33.67
N VAL A 472 -0.10 -13.37 34.48
CA VAL A 472 1.33 -13.31 34.14
C VAL A 472 1.65 -14.14 32.88
N PHE A 473 1.06 -15.34 32.75
CA PHE A 473 1.22 -16.16 31.56
C PHE A 473 0.64 -15.48 30.32
N LYS A 474 -0.60 -14.96 30.42
CA LYS A 474 -1.26 -14.26 29.30
C LYS A 474 -0.45 -13.07 28.80
N GLU A 475 0.31 -12.46 29.71
CA GLU A 475 1.05 -11.24 29.45
C GLU A 475 2.53 -11.44 29.09
N SER A 476 3.01 -12.68 28.95
CA SER A 476 4.42 -12.96 28.65
C SER A 476 4.78 -12.79 27.17
N ASP A 477 6.01 -12.36 26.88
CA ASP A 477 6.55 -12.25 25.51
C ASP A 477 6.57 -13.63 24.81
N SER A 478 6.87 -14.72 25.55
CA SER A 478 6.85 -16.09 25.00
C SER A 478 5.47 -16.47 24.47
N THR A 479 4.42 -16.14 25.23
CA THR A 479 3.03 -16.40 24.86
C THR A 479 2.63 -15.61 23.61
N GLN A 480 3.13 -14.38 23.46
CA GLN A 480 2.90 -13.57 22.25
C GLN A 480 3.59 -14.16 21.02
N ASN A 481 4.80 -14.71 21.18
CA ASN A 481 5.53 -15.36 20.10
C ASN A 481 4.84 -16.65 19.64
N GLU A 482 4.35 -17.46 20.58
CA GLU A 482 3.55 -18.66 20.29
C GLU A 482 2.24 -18.31 19.59
N LEU A 483 1.55 -17.25 20.04
CA LEU A 483 0.35 -16.78 19.34
C LEU A 483 0.68 -16.33 17.92
N LEU A 484 1.77 -15.57 17.73
CA LEU A 484 2.19 -15.12 16.41
C LEU A 484 2.46 -16.30 15.47
N SER A 485 3.14 -17.36 15.93
CA SER A 485 3.40 -18.52 15.07
C SER A 485 2.12 -19.21 14.61
N VAL A 486 1.11 -19.33 15.48
CA VAL A 486 -0.20 -19.88 15.10
C VAL A 486 -0.94 -18.94 14.14
N LEU A 487 -0.91 -17.63 14.38
CA LEU A 487 -1.61 -16.67 13.51
C LEU A 487 -0.99 -16.57 12.12
N LEU A 488 0.34 -16.59 11.99
CA LEU A 488 1.00 -16.58 10.68
C LEU A 488 0.64 -17.81 9.85
N HIS A 489 0.38 -18.94 10.52
CA HIS A 489 -0.07 -20.16 9.87
C HIS A 489 -1.41 -20.00 9.12
N VAL A 490 -2.24 -19.03 9.54
CA VAL A 490 -3.53 -18.70 8.91
C VAL A 490 -3.42 -17.47 8.03
N VAL A 491 -2.81 -16.39 8.55
CA VAL A 491 -2.87 -15.05 7.95
C VAL A 491 -1.81 -14.81 6.88
N ASP A 492 -0.67 -15.49 6.98
CA ASP A 492 0.54 -15.20 6.20
C ASP A 492 1.12 -16.47 5.58
N ARG A 493 0.32 -17.17 4.78
CA ARG A 493 0.71 -18.42 4.13
C ARG A 493 1.59 -18.23 2.88
N VAL A 494 2.45 -17.22 2.84
CA VAL A 494 3.34 -17.03 1.68
C VAL A 494 4.36 -18.18 1.62
N PRO A 495 4.56 -18.87 0.49
CA PRO A 495 5.57 -19.91 0.36
C PRO A 495 6.99 -19.38 0.62
N ALA A 496 7.84 -20.18 1.26
CA ALA A 496 9.25 -19.87 1.38
C ALA A 496 9.95 -19.89 0.01
N GLU A 497 10.93 -19.00 -0.20
CA GLU A 497 11.78 -19.02 -1.40
C GLU A 497 12.63 -20.31 -1.46
N GLU A 498 12.95 -20.78 -2.68
CA GLU A 498 13.78 -21.97 -2.86
C GLU A 498 15.15 -21.79 -2.19
N ASN A 499 15.50 -22.71 -1.28
CA ASN A 499 16.73 -22.73 -0.47
C ASN A 499 16.80 -21.71 0.67
N GLU A 500 15.72 -21.01 1.02
CA GLU A 500 15.63 -20.26 2.27
C GLU A 500 15.08 -21.11 3.42
N GLU A 501 15.54 -20.85 4.65
CA GLU A 501 14.98 -21.46 5.86
C GLU A 501 13.51 -21.02 6.00
N SER A 502 12.60 -21.99 6.04
CA SER A 502 11.17 -21.80 6.25
C SER A 502 10.83 -21.41 7.69
N LEU A 503 9.63 -20.88 7.89
CA LEU A 503 9.07 -20.61 9.22
C LEU A 503 9.02 -21.89 10.06
N GLN A 504 8.68 -23.03 9.44
CA GLN A 504 8.65 -24.33 10.11
C GLN A 504 10.02 -24.74 10.64
N GLU A 505 11.07 -24.56 9.85
CA GLU A 505 12.46 -24.84 10.27
C GLU A 505 12.90 -23.87 11.39
N LEU A 506 12.57 -22.58 11.25
CA LEU A 506 12.88 -21.56 12.25
C LEU A 506 12.22 -21.87 13.61
N LEU A 507 10.96 -22.31 13.58
CA LEU A 507 10.19 -22.72 14.77
C LEU A 507 10.61 -24.10 15.31
N ARG A 508 11.44 -24.83 14.57
CA ARG A 508 11.88 -26.21 14.86
C ARG A 508 10.71 -27.20 14.93
N VAL A 509 9.72 -27.04 14.06
CA VAL A 509 8.64 -28.03 13.89
C VAL A 509 9.00 -29.10 12.86
N VAL A 510 10.02 -28.84 12.03
CA VAL A 510 10.65 -29.88 11.19
C VAL A 510 12.10 -30.11 11.62
N PRO A 511 12.69 -31.29 11.32
CA PRO A 511 14.11 -31.53 11.58
C PRO A 511 14.99 -30.57 10.77
N THR A 512 15.92 -29.88 11.44
CA THR A 512 16.87 -28.96 10.80
C THR A 512 18.29 -29.37 11.21
N GLU A 513 19.27 -29.18 10.32
CA GLU A 513 20.67 -29.56 10.60
C GLU A 513 21.18 -28.92 11.90
N GLY A 514 21.54 -29.77 12.87
CA GLY A 514 22.12 -29.34 14.14
C GLY A 514 21.16 -28.81 15.21
N LYS A 515 19.83 -28.86 15.00
CA LYS A 515 18.81 -28.46 15.99
C LYS A 515 17.80 -29.58 16.23
N ASN A 516 17.48 -29.85 17.50
CA ASN A 516 16.41 -30.78 17.86
C ASN A 516 15.03 -30.14 17.61
N VAL A 517 14.06 -30.97 17.22
CA VAL A 517 12.65 -30.59 17.08
C VAL A 517 12.10 -30.13 18.44
N ASN A 518 11.31 -29.06 18.41
CA ASN A 518 10.58 -28.59 19.58
C ASN A 518 9.21 -29.27 19.61
N GLU A 519 9.08 -30.34 20.40
CA GLU A 519 7.87 -31.17 20.50
C GLU A 519 6.61 -30.36 20.83
N ASP A 520 6.72 -29.35 21.72
CA ASP A 520 5.58 -28.50 22.07
C ASP A 520 5.13 -27.62 20.90
N ALA A 521 6.08 -27.07 20.14
CA ALA A 521 5.79 -26.26 18.97
C ALA A 521 5.24 -27.11 17.82
N LEU A 522 5.79 -28.32 17.62
CA LEU A 522 5.30 -29.28 16.63
C LEU A 522 3.87 -29.71 16.96
N GLY A 523 3.58 -30.05 18.22
CA GLY A 523 2.24 -30.44 18.65
C GLY A 523 1.21 -29.34 18.39
N MET A 524 1.55 -28.08 18.72
CA MET A 524 0.70 -26.92 18.45
C MET A 524 0.51 -26.67 16.95
N TRP A 525 1.58 -26.82 16.15
CA TRP A 525 1.53 -26.64 14.71
C TRP A 525 0.61 -27.68 14.05
N LEU A 526 0.76 -28.95 14.42
CA LEU A 526 -0.06 -30.05 13.91
C LEU A 526 -1.52 -29.94 14.33
N GLU A 527 -1.79 -29.51 15.57
CA GLU A 527 -3.17 -29.24 16.02
C GLU A 527 -3.81 -28.12 15.20
N THR A 528 -3.05 -27.06 14.91
CA THR A 528 -3.52 -25.96 14.05
C THR A 528 -3.78 -26.48 12.64
N GLU A 529 -2.83 -27.20 12.04
CA GLU A 529 -2.98 -27.73 10.67
C GLU A 529 -4.17 -28.69 10.55
N ASP A 530 -4.40 -29.56 11.54
CA ASP A 530 -5.55 -30.46 11.57
C ASP A 530 -6.90 -29.71 11.59
N LEU A 531 -6.98 -28.60 12.33
CA LEU A 531 -8.16 -27.73 12.32
C LEU A 531 -8.35 -27.02 10.98
N LEU A 532 -7.26 -26.54 10.37
CA LEU A 532 -7.29 -25.93 9.05
C LEU A 532 -7.72 -26.93 7.97
N THR A 533 -7.21 -28.17 8.01
CA THR A 533 -7.63 -29.25 7.10
C THR A 533 -9.11 -29.57 7.28
N LYS A 534 -9.62 -29.70 8.52
CA LYS A 534 -11.05 -29.93 8.76
C LYS A 534 -11.93 -28.80 8.23
N GLN A 535 -11.50 -27.55 8.41
CA GLN A 535 -12.22 -26.40 7.88
C GLN A 535 -12.23 -26.42 6.34
N HIS A 536 -11.08 -26.73 5.73
CA HIS A 536 -10.95 -26.87 4.28
C HIS A 536 -11.83 -28.01 3.74
N ASP A 537 -11.87 -29.17 4.40
CA ASP A 537 -12.73 -30.29 4.04
C ASP A 537 -14.22 -29.91 4.17
N THR A 538 -14.59 -29.15 5.20
CA THR A 538 -15.95 -28.62 5.37
C THR A 538 -16.33 -27.72 4.21
N ILE A 539 -15.46 -26.77 3.83
CA ILE A 539 -15.66 -25.89 2.65
C ILE A 539 -15.81 -26.71 1.36
N ASN A 540 -14.95 -27.71 1.15
CA ASN A 540 -14.98 -28.55 -0.04
C ASN A 540 -16.27 -29.39 -0.14
N SER A 541 -16.84 -29.78 1.01
CA SER A 541 -18.08 -30.55 1.09
C SER A 541 -19.35 -29.76 0.79
N LEU A 542 -19.28 -28.42 0.75
CA LEU A 542 -20.43 -27.56 0.45
C LEU A 542 -20.93 -27.78 -0.98
N ASP A 543 -22.26 -27.83 -1.13
CA ASP A 543 -22.96 -27.93 -2.42
C ASP A 543 -23.11 -26.54 -3.07
N ILE A 544 -21.98 -25.97 -3.48
CA ILE A 544 -21.84 -24.68 -4.16
C ILE A 544 -20.75 -24.75 -5.26
N ASP A 545 -20.68 -23.74 -6.11
CA ASP A 545 -19.70 -23.65 -7.18
C ASP A 545 -18.26 -23.61 -6.64
N ASP A 546 -17.34 -24.31 -7.33
CA ASP A 546 -15.91 -24.36 -6.96
C ASP A 546 -15.26 -22.96 -6.94
N SER A 547 -15.77 -22.02 -7.76
CA SER A 547 -15.30 -20.63 -7.74
C SER A 547 -15.63 -19.90 -6.43
N GLU A 548 -16.74 -20.23 -5.78
CA GLU A 548 -17.09 -19.66 -4.47
C GLU A 548 -16.33 -20.37 -3.35
N LYS A 549 -16.07 -21.68 -3.48
CA LYS A 549 -15.18 -22.42 -2.55
C LYS A 549 -13.76 -21.85 -2.54
N ALA A 550 -13.26 -21.47 -3.72
CA ALA A 550 -11.94 -20.85 -3.85
C ALA A 550 -11.83 -19.52 -3.08
N LYS A 551 -12.90 -18.72 -3.03
CA LYS A 551 -12.95 -17.46 -2.24
C LYS A 551 -12.87 -17.66 -0.73
N MET A 552 -13.11 -18.88 -0.24
CA MET A 552 -13.10 -19.22 1.18
C MET A 552 -11.85 -20.02 1.58
N THR A 553 -11.09 -20.51 0.61
CA THR A 553 -9.96 -21.40 0.83
C THR A 553 -8.67 -20.61 0.99
N LEU A 554 -7.84 -21.01 1.96
CA LEU A 554 -6.50 -20.44 2.15
C LEU A 554 -5.60 -20.78 0.96
N ASP A 555 -4.74 -19.84 0.56
CA ASP A 555 -3.73 -20.05 -0.47
C ASP A 555 -2.32 -19.80 0.09
N PRO A 556 -1.42 -20.80 0.06
CA PRO A 556 -1.65 -22.21 -0.31
C PRO A 556 -2.56 -22.94 0.67
N ALA A 557 -3.24 -23.98 0.16
CA ALA A 557 -4.16 -24.79 0.94
C ALA A 557 -3.46 -25.49 2.14
N PRO A 558 -4.23 -25.84 3.19
CA PRO A 558 -3.76 -26.73 4.26
C PRO A 558 -3.33 -28.10 3.72
N ALA A 559 -2.59 -28.85 4.54
CA ALA A 559 -2.19 -30.20 4.20
C ALA A 559 -3.39 -31.13 3.97
N THR A 560 -3.25 -32.07 3.03
CA THR A 560 -4.29 -33.06 2.70
C THR A 560 -4.24 -34.31 3.58
N THR A 561 -3.16 -34.49 4.35
CA THR A 561 -2.90 -35.72 5.12
C THR A 561 -2.61 -35.37 6.57
N ALA A 562 -3.31 -36.02 7.49
CA ALA A 562 -3.09 -35.85 8.93
C ALA A 562 -1.62 -36.11 9.32
N GLY A 563 -1.08 -35.26 10.21
CA GLY A 563 0.30 -35.34 10.67
C GLY A 563 1.33 -34.66 9.75
N ASN A 564 0.91 -34.05 8.65
CA ASN A 564 1.75 -33.19 7.82
C ASN A 564 1.78 -31.77 8.41
N VAL A 565 2.92 -31.09 8.30
CA VAL A 565 3.15 -29.72 8.80
C VAL A 565 2.82 -28.63 7.77
N GLY A 566 2.17 -29.00 6.66
CA GLY A 566 1.76 -28.06 5.63
C GLY A 566 2.90 -27.62 4.70
N PRO A 567 2.60 -26.71 3.76
CA PRO A 567 3.58 -26.16 2.84
C PRO A 567 4.61 -25.27 3.57
N PRO A 568 5.89 -25.26 3.16
CA PRO A 568 6.91 -24.43 3.81
C PRO A 568 6.56 -22.94 3.64
N LEU A 569 6.41 -22.24 4.77
CA LEU A 569 5.99 -20.85 4.81
C LEU A 569 7.19 -19.91 4.98
N ASP A 570 7.08 -18.71 4.45
CA ASP A 570 8.07 -17.65 4.56
C ASP A 570 8.18 -17.14 6.01
N LYS A 571 9.42 -17.03 6.51
CA LYS A 571 9.69 -16.64 7.90
C LYS A 571 9.80 -15.12 8.14
N GLY A 572 9.75 -14.30 7.10
CA GLY A 572 10.16 -12.90 7.17
C GLY A 572 9.32 -12.06 8.13
N VAL A 573 7.99 -12.26 8.14
CA VAL A 573 7.08 -11.55 9.05
C VAL A 573 7.36 -11.92 10.52
N TYR A 574 7.57 -13.20 10.79
CA TYR A 574 7.89 -13.70 12.13
C TYR A 574 9.22 -13.09 12.64
N GLU A 575 10.27 -13.14 11.81
CA GLU A 575 11.57 -12.57 12.16
C GLU A 575 11.44 -11.07 12.48
N MET A 576 10.76 -10.30 11.64
CA MET A 576 10.62 -8.85 11.84
C MET A 576 9.91 -8.49 13.14
N ILE A 577 8.87 -9.22 13.52
CA ILE A 577 8.09 -8.92 14.73
C ILE A 577 8.83 -9.40 16.00
N ILE A 578 9.43 -10.60 15.98
CA ILE A 578 9.96 -11.23 17.20
C ILE A 578 11.40 -10.87 17.49
N THR A 579 12.24 -10.73 16.47
CA THR A 579 13.65 -10.39 16.69
C THR A 579 13.83 -8.97 17.22
N LYS A 580 12.73 -8.22 17.38
CA LYS A 580 12.71 -6.79 17.75
C LYS A 580 13.66 -6.00 16.85
N GLN A 581 13.80 -6.45 15.60
CA GLN A 581 14.53 -5.72 14.57
C GLN A 581 13.87 -4.36 14.43
N LYS A 582 14.66 -3.30 14.65
CA LYS A 582 14.24 -1.92 14.48
C LYS A 582 14.22 -1.57 12.98
N GLY A 583 13.33 -2.24 12.25
CA GLY A 583 13.19 -2.10 10.80
C GLY A 583 13.77 -3.25 9.99
N PHE A 584 13.98 -3.00 8.70
CA PHE A 584 14.45 -3.96 7.71
C PHE A 584 15.97 -4.15 7.76
N ARG A 585 16.43 -5.31 7.30
CA ARG A 585 17.87 -5.55 7.15
C ARG A 585 18.40 -4.80 5.93
N GLU A 586 19.66 -4.35 6.02
CA GLU A 586 20.30 -3.59 4.95
C GLU A 586 20.47 -4.39 3.65
N ASP A 587 20.60 -5.70 3.75
CA ASP A 587 20.78 -6.63 2.62
C ASP A 587 19.48 -7.00 1.88
N GLN A 588 18.32 -6.69 2.44
CA GLN A 588 17.03 -6.95 1.79
C GLN A 588 16.79 -6.03 0.59
N SER A 589 16.30 -6.60 -0.52
CA SER A 589 15.88 -5.85 -1.69
C SER A 589 14.69 -4.93 -1.40
N LEU A 590 14.51 -3.90 -2.22
CA LEU A 590 13.38 -2.97 -2.11
C LEU A 590 12.02 -3.69 -2.21
N GLU A 591 11.94 -4.64 -3.15
CA GLU A 591 10.77 -5.48 -3.40
C GLU A 591 10.44 -6.31 -2.16
N ARG A 592 11.44 -6.96 -1.54
CA ARG A 592 11.25 -7.74 -0.31
C ARG A 592 10.78 -6.88 0.87
N ARG A 593 11.31 -5.66 1.02
CA ARG A 593 10.89 -4.74 2.08
C ARG A 593 9.42 -4.33 1.91
N ASN A 594 9.00 -4.03 0.68
CA ASN A 594 7.61 -3.72 0.36
C ASN A 594 6.67 -4.88 0.62
N ASP A 595 7.07 -6.09 0.21
CA ASP A 595 6.29 -7.30 0.43
C ASP A 595 6.05 -7.56 1.93
N LEU A 596 7.13 -7.61 2.70
CA LEU A 596 7.07 -7.82 4.15
C LEU A 596 6.26 -6.74 4.85
N LYS A 597 6.39 -5.48 4.44
CA LYS A 597 5.56 -4.38 4.93
C LYS A 597 4.08 -4.67 4.69
N ARG A 598 3.65 -4.97 3.46
CA ARG A 598 2.23 -5.24 3.15
C ARG A 598 1.69 -6.39 4.00
N ARG A 599 2.46 -7.45 4.16
CA ARG A 599 2.09 -8.63 4.97
C ARG A 599 1.97 -8.31 6.46
N ILE A 600 2.89 -7.50 7.01
CA ILE A 600 2.80 -7.01 8.40
C ILE A 600 1.59 -6.10 8.61
N PHE A 601 1.27 -5.22 7.64
CA PHE A 601 0.06 -4.40 7.69
C PHE A 601 -1.22 -5.24 7.68
N LYS A 602 -1.30 -6.25 6.80
CA LYS A 602 -2.41 -7.21 6.76
C LYS A 602 -2.60 -7.89 8.13
N LEU A 603 -1.52 -8.43 8.70
CA LEU A 603 -1.56 -9.05 10.03
C LEU A 603 -2.03 -8.07 11.12
N GLY A 604 -1.52 -6.83 11.09
CA GLY A 604 -1.94 -5.79 12.02
C GLY A 604 -3.43 -5.47 11.90
N HIS A 605 -3.94 -5.34 10.68
CA HIS A 605 -5.35 -5.09 10.42
C HIS A 605 -6.24 -6.24 10.92
N ILE A 606 -5.89 -7.49 10.62
CA ILE A 606 -6.62 -8.67 11.11
C ILE A 606 -6.61 -8.71 12.64
N CYS A 607 -5.47 -8.45 13.29
CA CYS A 607 -5.40 -8.37 14.75
C CYS A 607 -6.27 -7.24 15.32
N GLN A 608 -6.35 -6.09 14.63
CA GLN A 608 -7.19 -4.97 15.03
C GLN A 608 -8.68 -5.34 14.95
N VAL A 609 -9.12 -5.95 13.86
CA VAL A 609 -10.52 -6.37 13.66
C VAL A 609 -10.90 -7.46 14.66
N ALA A 610 -10.03 -8.46 14.88
CA ALA A 610 -10.23 -9.50 15.88
C ALA A 610 -10.36 -8.92 17.29
N HIS A 611 -9.42 -8.06 17.71
CA HIS A 611 -9.49 -7.36 18.99
C HIS A 611 -10.80 -6.57 19.14
N ASN A 612 -11.15 -5.75 18.15
CA ASN A 612 -12.28 -4.84 18.23
C ASN A 612 -13.62 -5.56 18.36
N ASN A 613 -13.76 -6.74 17.74
CA ASN A 613 -14.99 -7.53 17.77
C ASN A 613 -15.04 -8.46 18.98
N LEU A 614 -13.95 -9.14 19.33
CA LEU A 614 -13.93 -10.10 20.42
C LEU A 614 -14.10 -9.46 21.80
N GLN A 615 -13.78 -8.16 21.97
CA GLN A 615 -13.81 -7.47 23.28
C GLN A 615 -15.19 -7.34 23.96
N GLN A 616 -16.30 -7.69 23.30
CA GLN A 616 -17.62 -7.52 23.91
C GLN A 616 -17.81 -8.51 25.07
N PRO A 617 -18.29 -8.05 26.24
CA PRO A 617 -18.25 -8.78 27.53
C PRO A 617 -19.16 -10.02 27.62
N HIS A 618 -19.81 -10.40 26.53
CA HIS A 618 -20.75 -11.52 26.45
C HIS A 618 -20.27 -12.66 25.54
N GLY A 619 -19.16 -12.49 24.82
CA GLY A 619 -18.64 -13.51 23.93
C GLY A 619 -17.83 -14.58 24.66
N LYS A 620 -17.91 -15.83 24.19
CA LYS A 620 -17.12 -16.98 24.67
C LYS A 620 -15.61 -16.71 24.62
N PHE A 621 -15.18 -15.91 23.66
CA PHE A 621 -13.79 -15.67 23.30
C PHE A 621 -13.26 -14.29 23.74
N ASP A 622 -13.99 -13.59 24.61
CA ASP A 622 -13.63 -12.25 25.08
C ASP A 622 -12.20 -12.17 25.65
N ALA A 623 -11.75 -13.21 26.35
CA ALA A 623 -10.42 -13.28 26.93
C ALA A 623 -9.27 -13.25 25.89
N LEU A 624 -9.53 -13.61 24.62
CA LEU A 624 -8.54 -13.55 23.54
C LEU A 624 -8.27 -12.11 23.08
N GLU A 625 -9.18 -11.17 23.33
CA GLU A 625 -9.03 -9.73 23.07
C GLU A 625 -7.66 -9.21 23.47
N VAL A 626 -7.23 -9.53 24.69
CA VAL A 626 -6.00 -9.01 25.29
C VAL A 626 -4.80 -9.42 24.45
N HIS A 627 -4.83 -10.63 23.90
CA HIS A 627 -3.75 -11.15 23.09
C HIS A 627 -3.70 -10.49 21.71
N PHE A 628 -4.82 -10.38 21.01
CA PHE A 628 -4.89 -9.69 19.72
C PHE A 628 -4.54 -8.21 19.86
N ARG A 629 -5.01 -7.51 20.91
CA ARG A 629 -4.66 -6.11 21.17
C ARG A 629 -3.17 -5.93 21.41
N ARG A 630 -2.53 -6.83 22.18
CA ARG A 630 -1.09 -6.75 22.43
C ARG A 630 -0.28 -6.99 21.17
N LEU A 631 -0.64 -8.01 20.39
CA LEU A 631 0.03 -8.28 19.12
C LEU A 631 -0.15 -7.11 18.14
N PHE A 632 -1.35 -6.56 18.03
CA PHE A 632 -1.61 -5.34 17.25
C PHE A 632 -0.73 -4.16 17.70
N ASN A 633 -0.61 -3.92 19.00
CA ASN A 633 0.27 -2.87 19.50
C ASN A 633 1.75 -3.14 19.17
N ASN A 634 2.22 -4.39 19.30
CA ASN A 634 3.58 -4.76 18.92
C ASN A 634 3.83 -4.50 17.43
N ILE A 635 2.90 -4.92 16.56
CA ILE A 635 2.96 -4.67 15.12
C ILE A 635 2.98 -3.16 14.84
N LYS A 636 2.13 -2.38 15.52
CA LYS A 636 2.10 -0.92 15.39
C LYS A 636 3.45 -0.28 15.74
N TYR A 637 4.12 -0.75 16.79
CA TYR A 637 5.47 -0.29 17.13
C TYR A 637 6.51 -0.71 16.08
N SER A 638 6.47 -1.96 15.62
CA SER A 638 7.35 -2.43 14.54
C SER A 638 7.18 -1.61 13.27
N VAL A 639 5.94 -1.29 12.88
CA VAL A 639 5.65 -0.43 11.72
C VAL A 639 6.16 0.99 11.95
N ALA A 640 6.01 1.54 13.17
CA ALA A 640 6.59 2.84 13.50
C ALA A 640 8.12 2.82 13.40
N ASP A 641 8.79 1.77 13.88
CA ASP A 641 10.24 1.61 13.77
C ASP A 641 10.70 1.47 12.31
N MET A 642 9.97 0.72 11.48
CA MET A 642 10.21 0.66 10.03
C MET A 642 10.10 2.04 9.37
N MET A 643 9.11 2.83 9.75
CA MET A 643 8.91 4.19 9.24
C MET A 643 9.99 5.16 9.73
N ASN A 644 10.42 5.02 10.98
CA ASN A 644 11.55 5.77 11.51
C ASN A 644 12.82 5.43 10.71
N GLN A 645 13.13 4.16 10.48
CA GLN A 645 14.28 3.76 9.65
C GLN A 645 14.20 4.31 8.20
N LEU A 646 12.99 4.35 7.63
CA LEU A 646 12.76 4.92 6.30
C LEU A 646 13.07 6.40 6.23
N THR A 647 12.71 7.13 7.28
CA THR A 647 12.86 8.59 7.37
C THR A 647 14.15 9.03 8.04
N ASP A 648 14.87 8.12 8.68
CA ASP A 648 16.15 8.40 9.30
C ASP A 648 17.21 8.70 8.24
N GLN A 649 17.88 9.83 8.46
CA GLN A 649 18.90 10.36 7.59
C GLN A 649 19.68 11.43 8.35
N ASN A 650 20.99 11.23 8.47
CA ASN A 650 21.90 12.19 9.08
C ASN A 650 21.73 13.60 8.47
N ASP A 651 21.68 14.62 9.33
CA ASP A 651 21.75 16.01 8.92
C ASP A 651 23.20 16.34 8.56
N LEU A 652 23.52 16.38 7.26
CA LEU A 652 24.88 16.68 6.81
C LEU A 652 25.29 18.12 7.11
N THR A 653 24.33 18.98 7.44
CA THR A 653 24.61 20.36 7.84
C THR A 653 24.88 20.50 9.33
N GLU A 654 24.70 19.45 10.14
CA GLU A 654 24.99 19.47 11.57
C GLU A 654 26.50 19.62 11.82
N VAL A 655 26.85 20.38 12.86
CA VAL A 655 28.23 20.78 13.18
C VAL A 655 28.59 20.39 14.60
#